data_AF-A0A652NI11-F1
#
_entry.id   AF-A0A652NI11-F1
#
_cell.length_a   1.000
_cell.length_b   1.000
_cell.length_c   1.000
_cell.angle_alpha   90.00
_cell.angle_beta   90.00
_cell.angle_gamma   90.00
#
_symmetry.space_group_name_H-M   'P 1'
#
loop_
_entity.id
_entity.type
_entity.pdbx_description
1 polymer ?
#
loop_
_entity_poly.entity_id
_entity_poly.type
_entity_poly.pdbx_seq_one_letter_code
_entity_poly.pdbx_strand_id
1 'polypeptide(L)'
;ALSGSPEQPIVLPAKTTSFRDWARHLHDHAQTEEITNELPYWLEAAGATTPVPLDTQPAGKADGREVNTLASVDTVAVSLDAEHTRALLQDVPPVYRTQINDALLSALAQALAPWLGTRRMTVELEGHGREDLGPQLDLSRTVGWFTSIYPVLLDVGPEDDQGAMLKRIKEQLRSVPNRGLGDGLLRHLAEHPAAQTELRNARRPDIVFNYLGQSDQVFQGESDWGPAPEAAGPAHDRDEPRQHLLAISAMVTGGRLEMAWTYQTKLHRRETITAVAERFIAALRELVTHCRAPESGGWTPSDFPLARLDQAALDRVLADAPNVEDVYTLSPLQQGMLFHTLLHPANGVYVEQFNCRLGGTVDGAALRRAFQQAVDRHPTLRTSFHWSEIATPVQVVHQGVELPWEQLDWSGLPPADQEARLASLLREDRLQGFRLDRPPLLRARLVRLADGRHQLLLTHHHVLLDGWSFSRVLAEVLAAYVADRGGESRALPAQRPFRQFIAWLQQQDEGRAENFWRERLAGFTTPSDLPLCRPATDDTADDTADRYAPARLALSTEATDTLRQLARDHQLTLNTLLQAAWALLLSRYSGEQDVLHGMTVAGRPADLPGVEDMVGLFINTVPVRTQVQPHLPAGDWLRRIQLELTELRQYEYSPLTQVQSWSEVPRESPLFESVVVFENYPAAGSGKDPDFAGMVIEQARAVEQTNFPVTLVAVPGSALGLQLIFDHHRLAPQDATTLL
;
A
#
# COMPACT_ATOMS: atom_id res chain seq x y z
N ALA A 1 38.63 7.59 25.46
CA ALA A 1 38.07 8.19 26.70
C ALA A 1 37.92 7.14 27.80
N LEU A 2 38.97 6.91 28.60
CA LEU A 2 38.88 6.18 29.87
C LEU A 2 39.28 7.14 30.99
N SER A 3 38.41 8.12 31.25
CA SER A 3 38.47 8.99 32.43
C SER A 3 37.20 8.76 33.26
N GLY A 4 37.03 7.52 33.72
CA GLY A 4 36.00 7.14 34.69
C GLY A 4 36.59 7.04 36.08
N SER A 5 35.99 7.75 37.04
CA SER A 5 36.33 7.70 38.46
C SER A 5 36.33 6.25 39.00
N PRO A 6 37.18 5.88 39.98
CA PRO A 6 37.49 4.47 40.30
C PRO A 6 36.40 3.61 40.96
N GLU A 7 35.12 3.99 40.97
CA GLU A 7 34.09 3.33 41.80
C GLU A 7 32.72 3.12 41.16
N GLN A 8 32.60 3.11 39.82
CA GLN A 8 31.36 2.65 39.18
C GLN A 8 31.47 1.16 38.80
N PRO A 9 30.55 0.29 39.26
CA PRO A 9 30.54 -1.12 38.85
C PRO A 9 30.31 -1.20 37.34
N ILE A 10 31.16 -1.98 36.66
CA ILE A 10 31.03 -2.23 35.22
C ILE A 10 29.77 -3.06 35.00
N VAL A 11 28.71 -2.41 34.50
CA VAL A 11 27.47 -3.10 34.10
C VAL A 11 27.64 -3.53 32.64
N LEU A 12 27.79 -4.83 32.41
CA LEU A 12 27.81 -5.38 31.07
C LEU A 12 26.37 -5.40 30.51
N PRO A 13 26.16 -5.08 29.22
CA PRO A 13 24.84 -5.12 28.63
C PRO A 13 24.34 -6.57 28.49
N ALA A 14 23.02 -6.74 28.42
CA ALA A 14 22.36 -8.05 28.33
C ALA A 14 22.95 -8.95 27.23
N LYS A 15 22.88 -10.27 27.45
CA LYS A 15 23.36 -11.27 26.50
C LYS A 15 22.50 -11.22 25.22
N THR A 16 23.16 -11.14 24.07
CA THR A 16 22.54 -11.24 22.74
C THR A 16 22.52 -12.69 22.24
N THR A 17 22.01 -12.95 21.05
CA THR A 17 21.87 -14.30 20.49
C THR A 17 23.23 -14.99 20.35
N SER A 18 23.37 -16.19 20.92
CA SER A 18 24.62 -16.95 20.75
C SER A 18 24.70 -17.61 19.38
N PHE A 19 25.92 -17.86 18.87
CA PHE A 19 26.11 -18.56 17.59
C PHE A 19 25.38 -19.93 17.55
N ARG A 20 25.33 -20.64 18.69
CA ARG A 20 24.61 -21.90 18.80
C ARG A 20 23.11 -21.72 18.62
N ASP A 21 22.53 -20.69 19.23
CA ASP A 21 21.09 -20.44 19.15
C ASP A 21 20.72 -19.97 17.74
N TRP A 22 21.58 -19.16 17.11
CA TRP A 22 21.47 -18.83 15.69
C TRP A 22 21.51 -20.06 14.77
N ALA A 23 22.50 -20.94 14.94
CA ALA A 23 22.63 -22.14 14.11
C ALA A 23 21.43 -23.09 14.23
N ARG A 24 20.87 -23.22 15.45
CA ARG A 24 19.62 -23.99 15.66
C ARG A 24 18.44 -23.33 14.96
N HIS A 25 18.30 -22.02 15.11
CA HIS A 25 17.25 -21.28 14.43
C HIS A 25 17.31 -21.46 12.91
N LEU A 26 18.51 -21.36 12.30
CA LEU A 26 18.67 -21.62 10.86
C LEU A 26 18.27 -23.04 10.46
N HIS A 27 18.57 -24.05 11.30
CA HIS A 27 18.17 -25.42 11.03
C HIS A 27 16.65 -25.61 11.06
N ASP A 28 15.98 -25.02 12.05
CA ASP A 28 14.52 -25.08 12.17
C ASP A 28 13.85 -24.29 11.03
N HIS A 29 14.37 -23.10 10.72
CA HIS A 29 13.88 -22.24 9.64
C HIS A 29 14.02 -22.91 8.27
N ALA A 30 15.09 -23.67 8.04
CA ALA A 30 15.30 -24.43 6.81
C ALA A 30 14.23 -25.50 6.52
N GLN A 31 13.44 -25.91 7.53
CA GLN A 31 12.36 -26.89 7.36
C GLN A 31 10.98 -26.25 7.17
N THR A 32 10.89 -24.92 7.15
CA THR A 32 9.61 -24.21 6.99
C THR A 32 9.12 -24.26 5.55
N GLU A 33 7.79 -24.12 5.37
CA GLU A 33 7.20 -23.96 4.04
C GLU A 33 7.70 -22.69 3.35
N GLU A 34 7.97 -21.63 4.11
CA GLU A 34 8.53 -20.37 3.61
C GLU A 34 9.82 -20.60 2.81
N ILE A 35 10.81 -21.28 3.40
CA ILE A 35 12.07 -21.60 2.73
C ILE A 35 11.86 -22.61 1.59
N THR A 36 10.98 -23.59 1.77
CA THR A 36 10.69 -24.59 0.74
C THR A 36 10.06 -23.96 -0.51
N ASN A 37 9.24 -22.93 -0.35
CA ASN A 37 8.62 -22.19 -1.45
C ASN A 37 9.63 -21.43 -2.32
N GLU A 38 10.84 -21.19 -1.83
CA GLU A 38 11.93 -20.58 -2.61
C GLU A 38 12.63 -21.57 -3.57
N LEU A 39 12.45 -22.88 -3.36
CA LEU A 39 13.19 -23.91 -4.10
C LEU A 39 13.13 -23.75 -5.64
N PRO A 40 11.98 -23.43 -6.27
CA PRO A 40 11.93 -23.21 -7.71
C PRO A 40 12.87 -22.10 -8.21
N TYR A 41 12.98 -21.01 -7.45
CA TYR A 41 13.88 -19.89 -7.78
C TYR A 41 15.34 -20.35 -7.77
N TRP A 42 15.74 -21.06 -6.71
CA TRP A 42 17.12 -21.52 -6.55
C TRP A 42 17.51 -22.59 -7.58
N LEU A 43 16.58 -23.46 -7.97
CA LEU A 43 16.82 -24.45 -9.03
C LEU A 43 17.03 -23.78 -10.39
N GLU A 44 16.27 -22.73 -10.73
CA GLU A 44 16.49 -21.96 -11.96
C GLU A 44 17.88 -21.30 -11.96
N ALA A 45 18.22 -20.60 -10.87
CA ALA A 45 19.51 -19.94 -10.73
C ALA A 45 20.69 -20.93 -10.83
N ALA A 46 20.55 -22.10 -10.21
CA ALA A 46 21.55 -23.17 -10.25
C ALA A 46 21.68 -23.84 -11.63
N GLY A 47 20.61 -23.90 -12.42
CA GLY A 47 20.64 -24.45 -13.77
C GLY A 47 21.28 -23.53 -14.82
N ALA A 48 21.34 -22.22 -14.57
CA ALA A 48 21.74 -21.21 -15.55
C ALA A 48 23.26 -20.91 -15.60
N THR A 49 24.14 -21.84 -15.17
CA THR A 49 25.57 -21.53 -15.00
C THR A 49 26.24 -21.03 -16.27
N THR A 50 26.92 -19.88 -16.15
CA THR A 50 27.64 -19.25 -17.25
C THR A 50 29.14 -19.45 -17.09
N PRO A 51 29.80 -20.20 -17.99
CA PRO A 51 31.23 -20.42 -17.90
C PRO A 51 32.02 -19.17 -18.30
N VAL A 52 33.13 -18.91 -17.61
CA VAL A 52 34.07 -17.86 -18.02
C VAL A 52 34.97 -18.37 -19.18
N PRO A 53 35.25 -17.55 -20.21
CA PRO A 53 36.18 -17.91 -21.27
C PRO A 53 37.61 -18.11 -20.73
N LEU A 54 38.26 -19.18 -21.18
CA LEU A 54 39.64 -19.50 -20.81
C LEU A 54 40.63 -19.04 -21.89
N ASP A 55 41.68 -18.32 -21.51
CA ASP A 55 42.75 -17.88 -22.44
C ASP A 55 43.72 -19.03 -22.78
N THR A 56 43.81 -20.01 -21.88
CA THR A 56 44.69 -21.17 -21.98
C THR A 56 43.96 -22.45 -21.59
N GLN A 57 44.08 -23.49 -22.41
CA GLN A 57 43.56 -24.82 -22.09
C GLN A 57 44.67 -25.69 -21.49
N PRO A 58 44.57 -26.11 -20.22
CA PRO A 58 45.51 -27.07 -19.64
C PRO A 58 45.35 -28.44 -20.30
N ALA A 59 46.47 -29.13 -20.54
CA ALA A 59 46.49 -30.40 -21.27
C ALA A 59 45.58 -31.46 -20.62
N GLY A 60 44.57 -31.93 -21.36
CA GLY A 60 43.73 -33.07 -20.99
C GLY A 60 42.60 -32.81 -20.00
N LYS A 61 42.23 -31.55 -19.69
CA LYS A 61 41.16 -31.23 -18.73
C LYS A 61 40.17 -30.22 -19.30
N ALA A 62 38.88 -30.55 -19.23
CA ALA A 62 37.82 -29.83 -19.95
C ALA A 62 37.45 -28.45 -19.36
N ASP A 63 37.64 -28.22 -18.06
CA ASP A 63 37.20 -26.97 -17.38
C ASP A 63 38.29 -26.28 -16.54
N GLY A 64 39.49 -26.85 -16.44
CA GLY A 64 40.64 -26.26 -15.75
C GLY A 64 40.54 -26.16 -14.22
N ARG A 65 39.46 -26.60 -13.57
CA ARG A 65 39.24 -26.39 -12.12
C ARG A 65 40.21 -27.16 -11.21
N GLU A 66 40.71 -28.31 -11.64
CA GLU A 66 41.70 -29.09 -10.86
C GLU A 66 43.04 -28.36 -10.68
N VAL A 67 43.34 -27.35 -11.50
CA VAL A 67 44.53 -26.52 -11.32
C VAL A 67 44.22 -25.20 -10.59
N ASN A 68 42.96 -24.95 -10.19
CA ASN A 68 42.52 -23.74 -9.51
C ASN A 68 42.83 -23.80 -8.00
N THR A 69 44.07 -23.54 -7.64
CA THR A 69 44.52 -23.45 -6.23
C THR A 69 45.02 -22.06 -5.87
N LEU A 70 45.05 -21.74 -4.58
CA LEU A 70 45.57 -20.46 -4.07
C LEU A 70 47.03 -20.18 -4.44
N ALA A 71 47.83 -21.21 -4.73
CA ALA A 71 49.22 -21.07 -5.17
C ALA A 71 49.38 -20.39 -6.54
N SER A 72 48.30 -20.33 -7.34
CA SER A 72 48.35 -19.91 -8.75
C SER A 72 47.41 -18.74 -9.06
N VAL A 73 47.22 -17.87 -8.08
CA VAL A 73 46.42 -16.65 -8.23
C VAL A 73 47.31 -15.44 -8.50
N ASP A 74 46.76 -14.51 -9.27
CA ASP A 74 47.26 -13.14 -9.37
C ASP A 74 46.06 -12.19 -9.26
N THR A 75 46.32 -10.94 -8.91
CA THR A 75 45.29 -9.92 -8.69
C THR A 75 45.56 -8.71 -9.59
N VAL A 76 44.50 -8.29 -10.28
CA VAL A 76 44.44 -6.96 -10.92
C VAL A 76 43.67 -6.04 -9.99
N ALA A 77 44.28 -4.91 -9.63
CA ALA A 77 43.63 -3.86 -8.86
C ALA A 77 43.28 -2.69 -9.79
N VAL A 78 42.02 -2.26 -9.77
CA VAL A 78 41.55 -1.04 -10.43
C VAL A 78 40.81 -0.16 -9.43
N SER A 79 40.74 1.14 -9.69
CA SER A 79 40.04 2.08 -8.80
C SER A 79 39.20 3.07 -9.57
N LEU A 80 38.07 3.44 -8.97
CA LEU A 80 37.31 4.61 -9.36
C LEU A 80 37.85 5.81 -8.56
N ASP A 81 37.97 6.97 -9.21
CA ASP A 81 38.41 8.18 -8.54
C ASP A 81 37.38 8.67 -7.50
N ALA A 82 37.81 9.56 -6.60
CA ALA A 82 37.02 10.00 -5.47
C ALA A 82 35.75 10.77 -5.89
N GLU A 83 35.80 11.50 -7.00
CA GLU A 83 34.64 12.26 -7.49
C GLU A 83 33.54 11.33 -7.98
N HIS A 84 33.88 10.35 -8.83
CA HIS A 84 32.92 9.37 -9.33
C HIS A 84 32.46 8.41 -8.22
N THR A 85 33.32 8.07 -7.25
CA THR A 85 32.94 7.26 -6.08
C THR A 85 31.90 8.00 -5.23
N ARG A 86 32.10 9.29 -4.95
CA ARG A 86 31.10 10.13 -4.26
C ARG A 86 29.79 10.14 -5.04
N ALA A 87 29.86 10.32 -6.35
CA ALA A 87 28.69 10.33 -7.23
C ALA A 87 27.92 9.01 -7.20
N LEU A 88 28.62 7.89 -7.28
CA LEU A 88 28.06 6.55 -7.20
C LEU A 88 27.31 6.32 -5.87
N LEU A 89 27.83 6.88 -4.78
CA LEU A 89 27.26 6.70 -3.43
C LEU A 89 26.15 7.70 -3.08
N GLN A 90 26.13 8.89 -3.71
CA GLN A 90 25.25 10.00 -3.32
C GLN A 90 24.31 10.47 -4.43
N ASP A 91 24.78 10.49 -5.67
CA ASP A 91 24.05 11.03 -6.82
C ASP A 91 23.22 9.92 -7.50
N VAL A 92 23.70 8.66 -7.54
CA VAL A 92 23.00 7.53 -8.19
C VAL A 92 21.76 7.02 -7.39
N PRO A 93 21.84 6.76 -6.06
CA PRO A 93 20.72 6.23 -5.29
C PRO A 93 19.40 7.02 -5.40
N PRO A 94 19.35 8.36 -5.34
CA PRO A 94 18.08 9.09 -5.38
C PRO A 94 17.36 9.02 -6.74
N VAL A 95 18.07 8.74 -7.84
CA VAL A 95 17.52 8.78 -9.20
C VAL A 95 16.63 7.57 -9.50
N TYR A 96 17.08 6.37 -9.11
CA TYR A 96 16.40 5.09 -9.35
C TYR A 96 16.10 4.30 -8.07
N ARG A 97 16.31 4.89 -6.88
CA ARG A 97 16.15 4.22 -5.56
C ARG A 97 16.99 2.96 -5.45
N THR A 98 18.21 3.05 -5.92
CA THR A 98 19.16 1.93 -5.96
C THR A 98 19.94 1.80 -4.67
N GLN A 99 20.41 0.59 -4.43
CA GLN A 99 21.49 0.26 -3.53
C GLN A 99 22.80 0.17 -4.31
N ILE A 100 23.93 0.23 -3.60
CA ILE A 100 25.25 0.17 -4.23
C ILE A 100 25.46 -1.10 -5.07
N ASN A 101 24.97 -2.25 -4.59
CA ASN A 101 25.07 -3.50 -5.35
C ASN A 101 24.28 -3.46 -6.66
N ASP A 102 23.18 -2.70 -6.74
CA ASP A 102 22.43 -2.55 -8.00
C ASP A 102 23.34 -1.89 -9.06
N ALA A 103 24.02 -0.80 -8.70
CA ALA A 103 24.92 -0.10 -9.60
C ALA A 103 26.20 -0.90 -9.93
N LEU A 104 26.81 -1.55 -8.92
CA LEU A 104 28.01 -2.35 -9.11
C LEU A 104 27.72 -3.57 -10.01
N LEU A 105 26.62 -4.27 -9.79
CA LEU A 105 26.28 -5.45 -10.59
C LEU A 105 25.76 -5.09 -11.98
N SER A 106 25.14 -3.93 -12.17
CA SER A 106 24.85 -3.38 -13.50
C SER A 106 26.14 -3.15 -14.30
N ALA A 107 27.11 -2.43 -13.72
CA ALA A 107 28.39 -2.19 -14.38
C ALA A 107 29.19 -3.49 -14.61
N LEU A 108 29.10 -4.44 -13.68
CA LEU A 108 29.72 -5.76 -13.82
C LEU A 108 29.12 -6.53 -14.98
N ALA A 109 27.79 -6.64 -15.04
CA ALA A 109 27.11 -7.34 -16.12
C ALA A 109 27.38 -6.69 -17.48
N GLN A 110 27.38 -5.34 -17.55
CA GLN A 110 27.73 -4.60 -18.77
C GLN A 110 29.18 -4.90 -19.23
N ALA A 111 30.14 -4.93 -18.29
CA ALA A 111 31.55 -5.18 -18.61
C ALA A 111 31.83 -6.63 -18.99
N LEU A 112 31.14 -7.58 -18.37
CA LEU A 112 31.28 -9.02 -18.62
C LEU A 112 30.60 -9.45 -19.92
N ALA A 113 29.47 -8.87 -20.30
CA ALA A 113 28.67 -9.36 -21.42
C ALA A 113 29.45 -9.55 -22.75
N PRO A 114 30.29 -8.58 -23.20
CA PRO A 114 31.10 -8.76 -24.40
C PRO A 114 32.19 -9.82 -24.26
N TRP A 115 32.70 -10.03 -23.04
CA TRP A 115 33.73 -11.04 -22.77
C TRP A 115 33.14 -12.45 -22.72
N LEU A 116 32.02 -12.62 -22.02
CA LEU A 116 31.31 -13.90 -21.91
C LEU A 116 30.57 -14.29 -23.21
N GLY A 117 30.33 -13.34 -24.11
CA GLY A 117 29.56 -13.57 -25.34
C GLY A 117 28.06 -13.77 -25.10
N THR A 118 27.57 -13.40 -23.91
CA THR A 118 26.17 -13.52 -23.50
C THR A 118 25.77 -12.32 -22.65
N ARG A 119 24.50 -11.91 -22.74
CA ARG A 119 23.92 -10.83 -21.92
C ARG A 119 23.20 -11.36 -20.67
N ARG A 120 23.00 -12.69 -20.59
CA ARG A 120 22.49 -13.41 -19.42
C ARG A 120 23.64 -14.20 -18.80
N MET A 121 23.93 -13.95 -17.53
CA MET A 121 25.06 -14.53 -16.81
C MET A 121 24.76 -14.82 -15.35
N THR A 122 25.41 -15.83 -14.77
CA THR A 122 25.33 -16.12 -13.34
C THR A 122 26.55 -15.61 -12.60
N VAL A 123 26.32 -14.88 -11.52
CA VAL A 123 27.35 -14.42 -10.57
C VAL A 123 26.96 -14.90 -9.19
N GLU A 124 27.92 -15.40 -8.43
CA GLU A 124 27.71 -15.73 -7.03
C GLU A 124 27.93 -14.49 -6.17
N LEU A 125 26.96 -14.13 -5.32
CA LEU A 125 27.05 -12.98 -4.44
C LEU A 125 27.36 -13.40 -3.02
N GLU A 126 28.25 -12.65 -2.37
CA GLU A 126 28.49 -12.74 -0.94
C GLU A 126 27.69 -11.66 -0.20
N GLY A 127 26.77 -12.10 0.66
CA GLY A 127 26.06 -11.26 1.61
C GLY A 127 26.64 -11.40 3.02
N HIS A 128 26.33 -10.44 3.89
CA HIS A 128 26.81 -10.42 5.28
C HIS A 128 26.30 -11.59 6.16
N GLY A 129 25.18 -12.23 5.79
CA GLY A 129 24.61 -13.39 6.47
C GLY A 129 23.96 -13.11 7.84
N ARG A 130 23.75 -11.84 8.21
CA ARG A 130 23.11 -11.43 9.47
C ARG A 130 21.71 -10.89 9.22
N GLU A 131 20.91 -11.66 8.48
CA GLU A 131 19.54 -11.27 8.16
C GLU A 131 18.65 -11.23 9.41
N ASP A 132 17.72 -10.30 9.44
CA ASP A 132 16.70 -10.20 10.49
C ASP A 132 15.62 -11.26 10.25
N LEU A 133 15.71 -12.35 11.00
CA LEU A 133 14.74 -13.47 10.98
C LEU A 133 13.74 -13.38 12.13
N GLY A 134 13.56 -12.18 12.69
CA GLY A 134 12.54 -11.89 13.69
C GLY A 134 13.09 -11.24 14.97
N PRO A 135 12.20 -10.62 15.75
CA PRO A 135 12.54 -9.70 16.84
C PRO A 135 13.25 -10.36 18.05
N GLN A 136 13.33 -11.69 18.08
CA GLN A 136 13.97 -12.43 19.16
C GLN A 136 15.46 -12.70 18.91
N LEU A 137 15.98 -12.34 17.73
CA LEU A 137 17.35 -12.62 17.32
C LEU A 137 18.17 -11.33 17.24
N ASP A 138 19.09 -11.16 18.18
CA ASP A 138 20.05 -10.05 18.18
C ASP A 138 21.46 -10.59 17.92
N LEU A 139 21.95 -10.42 16.70
CA LEU A 139 23.32 -10.80 16.31
C LEU A 139 24.34 -9.68 16.52
N SER A 140 23.94 -8.48 16.92
CA SER A 140 24.80 -7.28 16.93
C SER A 140 26.11 -7.44 17.70
N ARG A 141 26.12 -8.32 18.72
CA ARG A 141 27.28 -8.59 19.58
C ARG A 141 27.84 -10.01 19.44
N THR A 142 27.35 -10.77 18.46
CA THR A 142 27.81 -12.13 18.18
C THR A 142 29.05 -12.07 17.30
N VAL A 143 30.18 -12.57 17.79
CA VAL A 143 31.46 -12.51 17.08
C VAL A 143 31.54 -13.61 16.02
N GLY A 144 31.94 -13.26 14.79
CA GLY A 144 32.15 -14.19 13.69
C GLY A 144 31.64 -13.67 12.34
N TRP A 145 32.06 -14.35 11.27
CA TRP A 145 31.56 -14.17 9.92
C TRP A 145 30.41 -15.14 9.66
N PHE A 146 29.27 -14.62 9.21
CA PHE A 146 28.03 -15.39 9.01
C PHE A 146 27.71 -15.57 7.52
N THR A 147 28.56 -15.03 6.64
CA THR A 147 28.43 -14.85 5.20
C THR A 147 27.43 -15.78 4.51
N SER A 148 26.43 -15.19 3.85
CA SER A 148 25.57 -15.91 2.91
C SER A 148 26.19 -15.88 1.52
N ILE A 149 26.18 -17.02 0.82
CA ILE A 149 26.73 -17.14 -0.54
C ILE A 149 25.69 -17.79 -1.42
N TYR A 150 25.26 -17.10 -2.48
CA TYR A 150 24.15 -17.53 -3.31
C TYR A 150 24.30 -17.10 -4.77
N PRO A 151 23.81 -17.89 -5.73
CA PRO A 151 23.85 -17.53 -7.14
C PRO A 151 22.78 -16.47 -7.46
N VAL A 152 23.15 -15.50 -8.29
CA VAL A 152 22.23 -14.54 -8.90
C VAL A 152 22.36 -14.61 -10.41
N LEU A 153 21.22 -14.69 -11.08
CA LEU A 153 21.12 -14.59 -12.52
C LEU A 153 20.94 -13.13 -12.92
N LEU A 154 21.93 -12.59 -13.64
CA LEU A 154 21.92 -11.24 -14.17
C LEU A 154 21.62 -11.29 -15.67
N ASP A 155 20.59 -10.57 -16.10
CA ASP A 155 20.29 -10.34 -17.51
C ASP A 155 20.29 -8.84 -17.79
N VAL A 156 21.20 -8.40 -18.66
CA VAL A 156 21.37 -7.01 -19.07
C VAL A 156 20.22 -6.53 -19.97
N GLY A 157 19.48 -7.45 -20.58
CA GLY A 157 18.43 -7.15 -21.56
C GLY A 157 18.99 -6.75 -22.93
N PRO A 158 18.14 -6.66 -23.97
CA PRO A 158 18.57 -6.46 -25.35
C PRO A 158 18.95 -5.01 -25.69
N GLU A 159 18.50 -4.04 -24.88
CA GLU A 159 18.67 -2.62 -25.12
C GLU A 159 20.00 -2.13 -24.53
N ASP A 160 20.67 -1.22 -25.24
CA ASP A 160 21.85 -0.52 -24.73
C ASP A 160 21.42 0.83 -24.09
N ASP A 161 20.40 0.76 -23.21
CA ASP A 161 19.93 1.88 -22.39
C ASP A 161 20.34 1.68 -20.94
N GLN A 162 21.06 2.66 -20.38
CA GLN A 162 21.60 2.61 -19.02
C GLN A 162 20.50 2.56 -17.95
N GLY A 163 19.41 3.31 -18.17
CA GLY A 163 18.26 3.34 -17.26
C GLY A 163 17.53 2.00 -17.21
N ALA A 164 17.20 1.44 -18.37
CA ALA A 164 16.52 0.16 -18.51
C ALA A 164 17.35 -1.00 -17.95
N MET A 165 18.67 -1.02 -18.21
CA MET A 165 19.59 -1.98 -17.63
C MET A 165 19.61 -1.88 -16.10
N LEU A 166 19.78 -0.68 -15.55
CA LEU A 166 19.83 -0.47 -14.10
C LEU A 166 18.52 -0.90 -13.42
N LYS A 167 17.36 -0.49 -13.97
CA LYS A 167 16.05 -0.92 -13.48
C LYS A 167 15.91 -2.45 -13.50
N ARG A 168 16.31 -3.10 -14.59
CA ARG A 168 16.24 -4.55 -14.77
C ARG A 168 17.10 -5.31 -13.75
N ILE A 169 18.36 -4.90 -13.58
CA ILE A 169 19.27 -5.53 -12.61
C ILE A 169 18.78 -5.28 -11.19
N LYS A 170 18.32 -4.06 -10.87
CA LYS A 170 17.67 -3.76 -9.58
C LYS A 170 16.53 -4.74 -9.30
N GLU A 171 15.59 -4.93 -10.23
CA GLU A 171 14.47 -5.86 -10.03
C GLU A 171 14.91 -7.32 -9.90
N GLN A 172 15.95 -7.75 -10.63
CA GLN A 172 16.52 -9.09 -10.46
C GLN A 172 17.16 -9.28 -9.07
N LEU A 173 17.79 -8.24 -8.52
CA LEU A 173 18.34 -8.29 -7.17
C LEU A 173 17.26 -8.23 -6.10
N ARG A 174 16.16 -7.53 -6.35
CA ARG A 174 15.00 -7.48 -5.44
C ARG A 174 14.14 -8.73 -5.50
N SER A 175 14.20 -9.52 -6.57
CA SER A 175 13.53 -10.82 -6.66
C SER A 175 14.26 -11.94 -5.93
N VAL A 176 15.52 -11.71 -5.48
CA VAL A 176 16.26 -12.66 -4.65
C VAL A 176 15.52 -12.86 -3.31
N PRO A 177 14.99 -14.05 -3.02
CA PRO A 177 14.23 -14.28 -1.80
C PRO A 177 15.16 -14.24 -0.58
N ASN A 178 14.66 -13.65 0.51
CA ASN A 178 15.34 -13.58 1.81
C ASN A 178 16.84 -13.19 1.72
N ARG A 179 17.17 -12.29 0.78
CA ARG A 179 18.54 -11.79 0.51
C ARG A 179 19.57 -12.93 0.33
N GLY A 180 19.09 -14.05 -0.18
CA GLY A 180 19.89 -15.22 -0.54
C GLY A 180 20.24 -16.16 0.60
N LEU A 181 19.67 -15.98 1.80
CA LEU A 181 19.85 -16.93 2.89
C LEU A 181 19.32 -18.34 2.51
N GLY A 182 18.21 -18.40 1.77
CA GLY A 182 17.54 -19.63 1.41
C GLY A 182 18.37 -20.62 0.60
N ASP A 183 19.28 -20.18 -0.29
CA ASP A 183 20.16 -21.10 -1.04
C ASP A 183 20.98 -21.96 -0.08
N GLY A 184 21.64 -21.33 0.89
CA GLY A 184 22.45 -22.04 1.88
C GLY A 184 21.62 -22.99 2.75
N LEU A 185 20.43 -22.55 3.18
CA LEU A 185 19.52 -23.36 3.99
C LEU A 185 19.02 -24.58 3.23
N LEU A 186 18.50 -24.39 2.01
CA LEU A 186 18.01 -25.48 1.16
C LEU A 186 19.13 -26.45 0.78
N ARG A 187 20.29 -25.91 0.39
CA ARG A 187 21.44 -26.69 -0.03
C ARG A 187 22.03 -27.49 1.11
N HIS A 188 22.19 -26.93 2.31
CA HIS A 188 22.97 -27.58 3.37
C HIS A 188 22.13 -28.17 4.51
N LEU A 189 20.96 -27.60 4.82
CA LEU A 189 20.20 -27.93 6.03
C LEU A 189 18.82 -28.54 5.76
N ALA A 190 18.17 -28.20 4.65
CA ALA A 190 16.81 -28.68 4.36
C ALA A 190 16.79 -30.20 4.10
N GLU A 191 15.71 -30.84 4.57
CA GLU A 191 15.46 -32.27 4.36
C GLU A 191 14.64 -32.57 3.08
N HIS A 192 14.53 -31.58 2.18
CA HIS A 192 13.75 -31.70 0.95
C HIS A 192 14.48 -32.52 -0.15
N PRO A 193 13.89 -33.58 -0.74
CA PRO A 193 14.57 -34.47 -1.68
C PRO A 193 15.20 -33.78 -2.90
N ALA A 194 14.47 -32.83 -3.51
CA ALA A 194 14.97 -32.09 -4.68
C ALA A 194 16.12 -31.15 -4.31
N ALA A 195 16.10 -30.52 -3.12
CA ALA A 195 17.22 -29.70 -2.66
C ALA A 195 18.49 -30.55 -2.42
N GLN A 196 18.32 -31.75 -1.87
CA GLN A 196 19.43 -32.68 -1.62
C GLN A 196 20.03 -33.27 -2.90
N THR A 197 19.24 -33.43 -3.95
CA THR A 197 19.68 -34.10 -5.18
C THR A 197 20.15 -33.10 -6.23
N GLU A 198 19.42 -32.00 -6.40
CA GLU A 198 19.66 -31.04 -7.48
C GLU A 198 20.52 -29.88 -7.02
N LEU A 199 20.12 -29.15 -5.97
CA LEU A 199 20.88 -28.00 -5.49
C LEU A 199 22.26 -28.41 -4.97
N ARG A 200 22.35 -29.39 -4.06
CA ARG A 200 23.65 -29.84 -3.49
C ARG A 200 24.69 -30.21 -4.55
N ASN A 201 24.26 -30.79 -5.65
CA ASN A 201 25.14 -31.25 -6.73
C ASN A 201 25.30 -30.22 -7.86
N ALA A 202 24.54 -29.13 -7.83
CA ALA A 202 24.61 -28.10 -8.86
C ALA A 202 25.98 -27.42 -8.87
N ARG A 203 26.44 -27.08 -10.08
CA ARG A 203 27.69 -26.36 -10.30
C ARG A 203 27.56 -24.92 -9.78
N ARG A 204 28.51 -24.50 -8.94
CA ARG A 204 28.65 -23.10 -8.50
C ARG A 204 29.11 -22.20 -9.67
N PRO A 205 28.61 -20.95 -9.78
CA PRO A 205 29.11 -19.98 -10.76
C PRO A 205 30.63 -19.82 -10.75
N ASP A 206 31.21 -19.53 -11.92
CA ASP A 206 32.66 -19.34 -12.08
C ASP A 206 33.14 -17.98 -11.52
N ILE A 207 32.21 -17.04 -11.31
CA ILE A 207 32.46 -15.67 -10.84
C ILE A 207 31.80 -15.49 -9.47
N VAL A 208 32.56 -15.01 -8.49
CA VAL A 208 32.04 -14.52 -7.21
C VAL A 208 32.28 -13.01 -7.06
N PHE A 209 31.30 -12.31 -6.49
CA PHE A 209 31.34 -10.88 -6.24
C PHE A 209 31.01 -10.57 -4.78
N ASN A 210 31.84 -9.75 -4.14
CA ASN A 210 31.67 -9.28 -2.77
C ASN A 210 31.89 -7.76 -2.68
N TYR A 211 30.99 -7.04 -2.00
CA TYR A 211 31.17 -5.65 -1.63
C TYR A 211 31.32 -5.52 -0.11
N LEU A 212 32.52 -5.14 0.34
CA LEU A 212 32.94 -5.08 1.74
C LEU A 212 32.47 -3.81 2.48
N GLY A 213 31.83 -2.88 1.78
CA GLY A 213 31.39 -1.61 2.36
C GLY A 213 32.44 -0.51 2.34
N GLN A 214 32.31 0.44 3.27
CA GLN A 214 33.20 1.60 3.41
C GLN A 214 34.07 1.42 4.66
N SER A 215 35.36 1.19 4.46
CA SER A 215 36.31 0.99 5.57
C SER A 215 36.51 2.28 6.38
N ASP A 216 36.43 3.43 5.72
CA ASP A 216 36.60 4.76 6.31
C ASP A 216 35.64 5.02 7.48
N GLN A 217 34.44 4.43 7.50
CA GLN A 217 33.46 4.62 8.58
C GLN A 217 33.79 3.80 9.84
N VAL A 218 34.50 2.68 9.70
CA VAL A 218 34.82 1.76 10.80
C VAL A 218 35.92 2.32 11.70
N PHE A 219 36.84 3.11 11.13
CA PHE A 219 37.98 3.68 11.82
C PHE A 219 37.83 5.19 12.11
N GLN A 220 36.64 5.76 11.90
CA GLN A 220 36.34 7.15 12.25
C GLN A 220 36.12 7.31 13.76
N GLY A 221 37.17 7.73 14.46
CA GLY A 221 37.18 8.10 15.88
C GLY A 221 38.59 8.04 16.46
N GLU A 222 38.85 8.69 17.60
CA GLU A 222 40.04 8.42 18.42
C GLU A 222 39.91 7.01 19.01
N SER A 223 40.16 5.99 18.19
CA SER A 223 40.22 4.59 18.59
C SER A 223 41.67 4.25 18.95
N ASP A 224 41.86 3.63 20.12
CA ASP A 224 43.15 3.06 20.52
C ASP A 224 43.55 1.83 19.66
N TRP A 225 42.67 1.39 18.75
CA TRP A 225 42.86 0.28 17.82
C TRP A 225 42.84 0.76 16.36
N GLY A 226 43.82 0.32 15.58
CA GLY A 226 43.92 0.56 14.15
C GLY A 226 44.46 -0.66 13.40
N PRO A 227 44.41 -0.65 12.05
CA PRO A 227 44.96 -1.71 11.23
C PRO A 227 46.47 -1.85 11.47
N ALA A 228 46.93 -3.10 11.66
CA ALA A 228 48.36 -3.39 11.79
C ALA A 228 49.04 -3.23 10.42
N PRO A 229 50.21 -2.56 10.34
CA PRO A 229 50.92 -2.37 9.09
C PRO A 229 51.65 -3.64 8.61
N GLU A 230 51.83 -4.63 9.50
CA GLU A 230 52.44 -5.91 9.17
C GLU A 230 51.45 -6.92 8.58
N ALA A 231 51.95 -7.80 7.70
CA ALA A 231 51.15 -8.87 7.13
C ALA A 231 50.85 -9.95 8.20
N ALA A 232 49.60 -10.39 8.28
CA ALA A 232 49.19 -11.51 9.13
C ALA A 232 49.68 -12.88 8.62
N GLY A 233 50.35 -12.92 7.47
CA GLY A 233 50.66 -14.16 6.74
C GLY A 233 49.46 -14.71 5.96
N PRO A 234 49.64 -15.83 5.22
CA PRO A 234 48.55 -16.47 4.51
C PRO A 234 47.55 -17.09 5.49
N ALA A 235 46.26 -16.77 5.32
CA ALA A 235 45.17 -17.33 6.12
C ALA A 235 44.77 -18.76 5.69
N HIS A 236 45.26 -19.20 4.52
CA HIS A 236 44.87 -20.44 3.85
C HIS A 236 46.09 -21.19 3.32
N ASP A 237 45.93 -22.51 3.12
CA ASP A 237 46.96 -23.35 2.52
C ASP A 237 47.12 -23.03 1.02
N ARG A 238 48.34 -23.07 0.50
CA ARG A 238 48.60 -22.71 -0.91
C ARG A 238 47.98 -23.72 -1.88
N ASP A 239 47.82 -24.96 -1.47
CA ASP A 239 47.24 -26.02 -2.30
C ASP A 239 45.72 -26.13 -2.13
N GLU A 240 45.11 -25.25 -1.33
CA GLU A 240 43.66 -25.23 -1.15
C GLU A 240 42.94 -24.95 -2.49
N PRO A 241 41.99 -25.82 -2.90
CA PRO A 241 41.25 -25.63 -4.12
C PRO A 241 40.27 -24.46 -3.98
N ARG A 242 40.24 -23.59 -4.99
CA ARG A 242 39.31 -22.46 -5.05
C ARG A 242 38.02 -22.89 -5.73
N GLN A 243 36.90 -22.41 -5.19
CA GLN A 243 35.57 -22.71 -5.72
C GLN A 243 35.28 -21.95 -7.03
N HIS A 244 35.71 -20.70 -7.12
CA HIS A 244 35.49 -19.80 -8.27
C HIS A 244 36.78 -19.59 -9.07
N LEU A 245 36.63 -19.39 -10.37
CA LEU A 245 37.75 -19.08 -11.27
C LEU A 245 38.14 -17.60 -11.17
N LEU A 246 37.13 -16.73 -11.00
CA LEU A 246 37.28 -15.29 -10.84
C LEU A 246 36.59 -14.83 -9.54
N ALA A 247 37.35 -14.14 -8.68
CA ALA A 247 36.82 -13.53 -7.46
C ALA A 247 36.99 -12.02 -7.53
N ILE A 248 35.91 -11.29 -7.33
CA ILE A 248 35.84 -9.83 -7.45
C ILE A 248 35.44 -9.26 -6.11
N SER A 249 36.29 -8.42 -5.52
CA SER A 249 36.03 -7.76 -4.24
C SER A 249 36.09 -6.25 -4.39
N ALA A 250 35.06 -5.56 -3.91
CA ALA A 250 34.91 -4.12 -3.94
C ALA A 250 34.93 -3.55 -2.52
N MET A 251 35.63 -2.44 -2.29
CA MET A 251 35.61 -1.70 -1.02
C MET A 251 35.85 -0.22 -1.27
N VAL A 252 35.30 0.65 -0.42
CA VAL A 252 35.66 2.08 -0.43
C VAL A 252 36.70 2.34 0.65
N THR A 253 37.82 2.92 0.24
CA THR A 253 38.95 3.28 1.10
C THR A 253 39.50 4.64 0.68
N GLY A 254 39.68 5.56 1.62
CA GLY A 254 40.16 6.92 1.32
C GLY A 254 39.25 7.66 0.33
N GLY A 255 37.94 7.41 0.39
CA GLY A 255 36.95 7.99 -0.52
C GLY A 255 36.99 7.48 -1.97
N ARG A 256 37.75 6.41 -2.27
CA ARG A 256 37.86 5.79 -3.60
C ARG A 256 37.33 4.36 -3.57
N LEU A 257 36.56 3.97 -4.58
CA LEU A 257 36.16 2.57 -4.76
C LEU A 257 37.36 1.80 -5.34
N GLU A 258 37.90 0.88 -4.54
CA GLU A 258 38.97 -0.04 -4.92
C GLU A 258 38.40 -1.41 -5.22
N MET A 259 38.89 -2.02 -6.30
CA MET A 259 38.38 -3.28 -6.82
C MET A 259 39.54 -4.24 -7.10
N ALA A 260 39.48 -5.42 -6.48
CA ALA A 260 40.45 -6.49 -6.66
C ALA A 260 39.83 -7.63 -7.47
N TRP A 261 40.47 -7.96 -8.60
CA TRP A 261 40.08 -9.05 -9.49
C TRP A 261 41.11 -10.17 -9.38
N THR A 262 40.77 -11.21 -8.61
CA THR A 262 41.66 -12.34 -8.33
C THR A 262 41.31 -13.53 -9.21
N TYR A 263 42.24 -13.91 -10.07
CA TYR A 263 42.04 -14.88 -11.14
C TYR A 263 43.15 -15.94 -11.16
N GLN A 264 42.93 -16.98 -11.97
CA GLN A 264 43.89 -18.05 -12.16
C GLN A 264 44.87 -17.74 -13.33
N THR A 265 46.14 -17.50 -13.03
CA THR A 265 47.26 -17.34 -13.98
C THR A 265 47.51 -18.47 -15.01
N LYS A 266 47.08 -19.71 -14.74
CA LYS A 266 47.20 -20.89 -15.62
C LYS A 266 46.04 -20.99 -16.60
N LEU A 267 44.95 -20.25 -16.38
CA LEU A 267 43.73 -20.29 -17.18
C LEU A 267 43.42 -18.94 -17.85
N HIS A 268 43.85 -17.84 -17.23
CA HIS A 268 43.62 -16.48 -17.71
C HIS A 268 44.93 -15.69 -17.72
N ARG A 269 45.06 -14.82 -18.72
CA ARG A 269 46.15 -13.87 -18.87
C ARG A 269 45.82 -12.59 -18.12
N ARG A 270 46.86 -11.93 -17.59
CA ARG A 270 46.71 -10.66 -16.86
C ARG A 270 46.09 -9.59 -17.74
N GLU A 271 46.43 -9.56 -19.02
CA GLU A 271 45.94 -8.59 -19.99
C GLU A 271 44.44 -8.71 -20.21
N THR A 272 43.92 -9.95 -20.29
CA THR A 272 42.48 -10.22 -20.43
C THR A 272 41.71 -9.70 -19.22
N ILE A 273 42.16 -10.05 -18.01
CA ILE A 273 41.49 -9.62 -16.77
C ILE A 273 41.60 -8.11 -16.57
N THR A 274 42.74 -7.51 -16.91
CA THR A 274 42.91 -6.05 -16.88
C THR A 274 41.93 -5.35 -17.81
N ALA A 275 41.77 -5.84 -19.05
CA ALA A 275 40.84 -5.26 -20.00
C ALA A 275 39.38 -5.31 -19.51
N VAL A 276 38.96 -6.41 -18.87
CA VAL A 276 37.61 -6.54 -18.29
C VAL A 276 37.44 -5.63 -17.07
N ALA A 277 38.45 -5.57 -16.18
CA ALA A 277 38.43 -4.70 -15.01
C ALA A 277 38.38 -3.21 -15.37
N GLU A 278 39.08 -2.79 -16.43
CA GLU A 278 39.02 -1.42 -16.96
C GLU A 278 37.67 -1.10 -17.59
N ARG A 279 37.06 -2.05 -18.34
CA ARG A 279 35.69 -1.89 -18.86
C ARG A 279 34.68 -1.72 -17.73
N PHE A 280 34.85 -2.43 -16.62
CA PHE A 280 34.02 -2.26 -15.44
C PHE A 280 34.08 -0.84 -14.88
N ILE A 281 35.29 -0.27 -14.74
CA ILE A 281 35.45 1.13 -14.30
C ILE A 281 34.83 2.11 -15.31
N ALA A 282 34.96 1.84 -16.62
CA ALA A 282 34.32 2.64 -17.65
C ALA A 282 32.78 2.59 -17.55
N ALA A 283 32.20 1.40 -17.38
CA ALA A 283 30.77 1.21 -17.19
C ALA A 283 30.24 1.94 -15.95
N LEU A 284 30.97 1.94 -14.83
CA LEU A 284 30.61 2.74 -13.65
C LEU A 284 30.59 4.24 -13.94
N ARG A 285 31.55 4.76 -14.71
CA ARG A 285 31.59 6.17 -15.11
C ARG A 285 30.43 6.53 -16.03
N GLU A 286 30.09 5.65 -16.97
CA GLU A 286 28.93 5.81 -17.86
C GLU A 286 27.63 5.86 -17.03
N LEU A 287 27.46 4.94 -16.09
CA LEU A 287 26.29 4.90 -15.21
C LEU A 287 26.16 6.17 -14.35
N VAL A 288 27.27 6.64 -13.77
CA VAL A 288 27.30 7.90 -13.01
C VAL A 288 26.94 9.09 -13.90
N THR A 289 27.45 9.12 -15.13
CA THR A 289 27.15 10.18 -16.10
C THR A 289 25.67 10.18 -16.47
N HIS A 290 25.10 9.00 -16.73
CA HIS A 290 23.67 8.81 -16.99
C HIS A 290 22.83 9.33 -15.82
N CYS A 291 23.09 8.90 -14.59
CA CYS A 291 22.30 9.32 -13.43
C CYS A 291 22.41 10.83 -13.11
N ARG A 292 23.44 11.53 -13.60
CA ARG A 292 23.57 12.98 -13.46
C ARG A 292 22.81 13.78 -14.52
N ALA A 293 22.30 13.13 -15.57
CA ALA A 293 21.53 13.78 -16.62
C ALA A 293 20.11 14.15 -16.12
N PRO A 294 19.59 15.36 -16.42
CA PRO A 294 18.27 15.80 -15.94
C PRO A 294 17.08 14.93 -16.37
N GLU A 295 17.19 14.27 -17.51
CA GLU A 295 16.18 13.36 -18.06
C GLU A 295 16.22 11.96 -17.42
N SER A 296 17.25 11.67 -16.64
CA SER A 296 17.40 10.37 -15.98
C SER A 296 16.54 10.27 -14.74
N GLY A 297 16.00 9.08 -14.54
CA GLY A 297 15.08 8.80 -13.46
C GLY A 297 14.10 7.73 -13.85
N GLY A 298 13.45 7.20 -12.84
CA GLY A 298 12.34 6.29 -13.05
C GLY A 298 12.05 5.46 -11.83
N TRP A 299 10.93 4.77 -11.92
CA TRP A 299 10.43 3.89 -10.89
C TRP A 299 10.50 2.45 -11.39
N THR A 300 10.64 1.53 -10.46
CA THR A 300 10.55 0.10 -10.72
C THR A 300 9.46 -0.53 -9.86
N PRO A 301 8.92 -1.71 -10.24
CA PRO A 301 7.88 -2.39 -9.47
C PRO A 301 8.21 -2.57 -7.98
N SER A 302 9.48 -2.86 -7.63
CA SER A 302 9.90 -2.97 -6.23
C SER A 302 9.81 -1.66 -5.43
N ASP A 303 9.71 -0.49 -6.07
CA ASP A 303 9.42 0.77 -5.38
C ASP A 303 7.97 0.84 -4.90
N PHE A 304 7.06 0.09 -5.53
CA PHE A 304 5.62 0.07 -5.27
C PHE A 304 5.07 -1.36 -5.14
N PRO A 305 5.50 -2.12 -4.12
CA PRO A 305 5.18 -3.56 -4.01
C PRO A 305 3.68 -3.84 -3.91
N LEU A 306 2.89 -2.88 -3.41
CA LEU A 306 1.44 -3.01 -3.28
C LEU A 306 0.68 -2.75 -4.60
N ALA A 307 1.33 -2.27 -5.66
CA ALA A 307 0.70 -1.97 -6.94
C ALA A 307 0.47 -3.22 -7.81
N ARG A 308 1.31 -4.27 -7.64
CA ARG A 308 1.28 -5.50 -8.44
C ARG A 308 1.34 -5.25 -9.96
N LEU A 309 2.14 -4.27 -10.37
CA LEU A 309 2.35 -3.91 -11.78
C LEU A 309 3.70 -4.44 -12.27
N ASP A 310 3.76 -4.84 -13.54
CA ASP A 310 5.04 -5.00 -14.24
C ASP A 310 5.63 -3.63 -14.63
N GLN A 311 6.90 -3.63 -15.07
CA GLN A 311 7.60 -2.39 -15.42
C GLN A 311 6.89 -1.60 -16.53
N ALA A 312 6.34 -2.28 -17.54
CA ALA A 312 5.70 -1.63 -18.67
C ALA A 312 4.37 -0.97 -18.28
N ALA A 313 3.57 -1.65 -17.43
CA ALA A 313 2.36 -1.12 -16.85
C ALA A 313 2.66 0.06 -15.92
N LEU A 314 3.71 -0.03 -15.10
CA LEU A 314 4.13 1.06 -14.23
C LEU A 314 4.53 2.30 -15.04
N ASP A 315 5.38 2.13 -16.06
CA ASP A 315 5.82 3.26 -16.91
C ASP A 315 4.63 3.92 -17.64
N ARG A 316 3.61 3.14 -18.07
CA ARG A 316 2.37 3.70 -18.65
C ARG A 316 1.56 4.51 -17.64
N VAL A 317 1.35 3.98 -16.44
CA VAL A 317 0.57 4.66 -15.38
C VAL A 317 1.25 5.96 -14.93
N LEU A 318 2.59 5.97 -14.90
CA LEU A 318 3.36 7.13 -14.43
C LEU A 318 3.78 8.10 -15.53
N ALA A 319 3.43 7.84 -16.79
CA ALA A 319 3.81 8.71 -17.92
C ALA A 319 3.37 10.17 -17.73
N ASP A 320 2.19 10.38 -17.16
CA ASP A 320 1.61 11.72 -16.89
C ASP A 320 1.76 12.16 -15.42
N ALA A 321 2.47 11.39 -14.59
CA ALA A 321 2.60 11.63 -13.14
C ALA A 321 4.09 11.78 -12.74
N PRO A 322 4.73 12.93 -13.01
CA PRO A 322 6.16 13.10 -12.75
C PRO A 322 6.52 13.13 -11.24
N ASN A 323 5.58 13.54 -10.39
CA ASN A 323 5.80 13.74 -8.95
C ASN A 323 4.98 12.73 -8.12
N VAL A 324 5.34 11.46 -8.21
CA VAL A 324 4.67 10.36 -7.49
C VAL A 324 5.28 10.17 -6.11
N GLU A 325 4.42 9.92 -5.13
CA GLU A 325 4.78 9.54 -3.77
C GLU A 325 4.63 8.03 -3.56
N ASP A 326 3.51 7.45 -4.02
CA ASP A 326 3.22 6.02 -3.84
C ASP A 326 2.23 5.50 -4.91
N VAL A 327 2.22 4.18 -5.13
CA VAL A 327 1.28 3.48 -6.02
C VAL A 327 0.83 2.17 -5.38
N TYR A 328 -0.48 1.92 -5.33
CA TYR A 328 -1.03 0.70 -4.74
C TYR A 328 -2.42 0.37 -5.26
N THR A 329 -2.88 -0.87 -5.08
CA THR A 329 -4.22 -1.29 -5.53
C THR A 329 -5.36 -0.53 -4.83
N LEU A 330 -6.54 -0.51 -5.45
CA LEU A 330 -7.77 0.00 -4.83
C LEU A 330 -8.30 -0.97 -3.77
N SER A 331 -8.98 -0.43 -2.74
CA SER A 331 -9.81 -1.26 -1.86
C SER A 331 -11.02 -1.82 -2.63
N PRO A 332 -11.66 -2.90 -2.15
CA PRO A 332 -12.80 -3.51 -2.83
C PRO A 332 -13.94 -2.54 -3.16
N LEU A 333 -14.31 -1.68 -2.21
CA LEU A 333 -15.37 -0.69 -2.44
C LEU A 333 -14.91 0.40 -3.42
N GLN A 334 -13.64 0.83 -3.36
CA GLN A 334 -13.11 1.78 -4.34
C GLN A 334 -13.17 1.21 -5.76
N GLN A 335 -12.89 -0.08 -5.95
CA GLN A 335 -13.01 -0.75 -7.26
C GLN A 335 -14.47 -0.75 -7.76
N GLY A 336 -15.43 -1.06 -6.88
CA GLY A 336 -16.86 -1.02 -7.22
C GLY A 336 -17.32 0.38 -7.62
N MET A 337 -16.94 1.40 -6.84
CA MET A 337 -17.24 2.80 -7.15
C MET A 337 -16.62 3.26 -8.47
N LEU A 338 -15.36 2.90 -8.73
CA LEU A 338 -14.69 3.18 -9.99
C LEU A 338 -15.46 2.59 -11.17
N PHE A 339 -15.81 1.30 -11.10
CA PHE A 339 -16.55 0.62 -12.14
C PHE A 339 -17.90 1.29 -12.45
N HIS A 340 -18.69 1.58 -11.42
CA HIS A 340 -19.99 2.26 -11.58
C HIS A 340 -19.86 3.67 -12.17
N THR A 341 -18.85 4.44 -11.73
CA THR A 341 -18.59 5.78 -12.25
C THR A 341 -18.25 5.75 -13.74
N LEU A 342 -17.53 4.73 -14.20
CA LEU A 342 -17.17 4.55 -15.61
C LEU A 342 -18.35 4.09 -16.49
N LEU A 343 -19.27 3.31 -15.95
CA LEU A 343 -20.48 2.88 -16.66
C LEU A 343 -21.51 4.01 -16.82
N HIS A 344 -21.64 4.86 -15.80
CA HIS A 344 -22.66 5.91 -15.75
C HIS A 344 -22.09 7.28 -15.36
N PRO A 345 -21.21 7.89 -16.19
CA PRO A 345 -20.50 9.11 -15.84
C PRO A 345 -21.40 10.34 -15.66
N ALA A 346 -22.62 10.33 -16.19
CA ALA A 346 -23.54 11.47 -16.16
C ALA A 346 -24.37 11.57 -14.85
N ASN A 347 -24.40 10.51 -14.03
CA ASN A 347 -25.41 10.37 -12.98
C ASN A 347 -25.03 11.08 -11.67
N GLY A 348 -23.78 11.51 -11.52
CA GLY A 348 -23.29 12.15 -10.29
C GLY A 348 -23.26 11.23 -9.07
N VAL A 349 -23.47 9.91 -9.25
CA VAL A 349 -23.38 8.91 -8.17
C VAL A 349 -21.97 8.97 -7.58
N TYR A 350 -21.86 8.88 -6.25
CA TYR A 350 -20.61 9.06 -5.48
C TYR A 350 -20.00 10.47 -5.49
N VAL A 351 -20.68 11.49 -6.03
CA VAL A 351 -20.28 12.89 -5.82
C VAL A 351 -20.95 13.41 -4.56
N GLU A 352 -20.17 13.54 -3.49
CA GLU A 352 -20.66 13.99 -2.19
C GLU A 352 -20.50 15.50 -2.04
N GLN A 353 -21.53 16.13 -1.49
CA GLN A 353 -21.53 17.57 -1.23
C GLN A 353 -21.84 17.87 0.23
N PHE A 354 -20.87 18.47 0.92
CA PHE A 354 -21.09 19.08 2.21
C PHE A 354 -21.27 20.59 2.04
N ASN A 355 -22.40 21.12 2.47
CA ASN A 355 -22.66 22.55 2.45
C ASN A 355 -22.94 23.05 3.87
N CYS A 356 -22.26 24.12 4.28
CA CYS A 356 -22.50 24.75 5.57
C CYS A 356 -22.58 26.27 5.49
N ARG A 357 -23.46 26.82 6.32
CA ARG A 357 -23.65 28.26 6.49
C ARG A 357 -22.77 28.73 7.64
N LEU A 358 -21.91 29.68 7.35
CA LEU A 358 -20.94 30.24 8.26
C LEU A 358 -21.39 31.65 8.67
N GLY A 359 -21.53 31.87 9.97
CA GLY A 359 -21.80 33.15 10.60
C GLY A 359 -20.56 33.74 11.28
N GLY A 360 -20.72 34.94 11.85
CA GLY A 360 -19.65 35.64 12.54
C GLY A 360 -18.59 36.24 11.59
N THR A 361 -17.34 36.26 12.03
CA THR A 361 -16.20 36.79 11.26
C THR A 361 -15.49 35.66 10.52
N VAL A 362 -15.75 35.55 9.22
CA VAL A 362 -15.17 34.52 8.34
C VAL A 362 -13.99 35.09 7.55
N ASP A 363 -12.81 34.49 7.69
CA ASP A 363 -11.64 34.80 6.87
C ASP A 363 -11.47 33.73 5.78
N GLY A 364 -11.91 34.05 4.56
CA GLY A 364 -11.86 33.12 3.44
C GLY A 364 -10.43 32.73 3.01
N ALA A 365 -9.43 33.57 3.27
CA ALA A 365 -8.04 33.27 2.93
C ALA A 365 -7.42 32.29 3.94
N ALA A 366 -7.73 32.46 5.23
CA ALA A 366 -7.37 31.52 6.27
C ALA A 366 -8.04 30.14 6.05
N LEU A 367 -9.32 30.12 5.65
CA LEU A 367 -10.00 28.87 5.29
C LEU A 367 -9.33 28.17 4.12
N ARG A 368 -9.01 28.88 3.03
CA ARG A 368 -8.29 28.31 1.88
C ARG A 368 -6.97 27.67 2.31
N ARG A 369 -6.17 28.35 3.13
CA ARG A 369 -4.90 27.82 3.65
C ARG A 369 -5.11 26.58 4.51
N ALA A 370 -6.11 26.59 5.39
CA ALA A 370 -6.43 25.45 6.25
C ALA A 370 -6.85 24.20 5.45
N PHE A 371 -7.67 24.36 4.41
CA PHE A 371 -8.00 23.25 3.52
C PHE A 371 -6.79 22.76 2.71
N GLN A 372 -5.96 23.66 2.20
CA GLN A 372 -4.74 23.25 1.49
C GLN A 372 -3.80 22.44 2.39
N GLN A 373 -3.63 22.85 3.65
CA GLN A 373 -2.85 22.10 4.63
C GLN A 373 -3.40 20.68 4.84
N ALA A 374 -4.72 20.50 4.87
CA ALA A 374 -5.33 19.17 4.96
C ALA A 374 -5.05 18.32 3.70
N VAL A 375 -5.11 18.91 2.51
CA VAL A 375 -4.76 18.23 1.24
C VAL A 375 -3.30 17.79 1.24
N ASP A 376 -2.38 18.66 1.63
CA ASP A 376 -0.94 18.34 1.68
C ASP A 376 -0.66 17.22 2.69
N ARG A 377 -1.36 17.26 3.84
CA ARG A 377 -1.20 16.33 4.95
C ARG A 377 -1.73 14.92 4.68
N HIS A 378 -2.83 14.78 3.93
CA HIS A 378 -3.47 13.48 3.71
C HIS A 378 -3.23 12.96 2.29
N PRO A 379 -2.38 11.92 2.11
CA PRO A 379 -2.08 11.32 0.81
C PRO A 379 -3.33 11.02 -0.03
N THR A 380 -4.38 10.52 0.61
CA THR A 380 -5.65 10.17 -0.04
C THR A 380 -6.28 11.36 -0.79
N LEU A 381 -6.16 12.59 -0.29
CA LEU A 381 -6.71 13.78 -0.95
C LEU A 381 -5.92 14.22 -2.19
N ARG A 382 -4.72 13.65 -2.38
CA ARG A 382 -3.82 13.88 -3.52
C ARG A 382 -3.78 12.67 -4.47
N THR A 383 -4.75 11.77 -4.37
CA THR A 383 -4.77 10.50 -5.12
C THR A 383 -5.59 10.60 -6.40
N SER A 384 -5.10 9.94 -7.45
CA SER A 384 -5.83 9.61 -8.68
C SER A 384 -5.94 8.10 -8.88
N PHE A 385 -6.88 7.66 -9.71
CA PHE A 385 -7.18 6.25 -9.98
C PHE A 385 -6.94 5.94 -11.45
N HIS A 386 -6.23 4.85 -11.73
CA HIS A 386 -5.84 4.43 -13.07
C HIS A 386 -6.30 3.00 -13.33
N TRP A 387 -6.82 2.73 -14.52
CA TRP A 387 -7.40 1.41 -14.89
C TRP A 387 -7.14 1.02 -16.34
N SER A 388 -6.75 1.96 -17.20
CA SER A 388 -6.54 1.72 -18.63
C SER A 388 -5.30 0.86 -18.89
N GLU A 389 -5.45 -0.17 -19.71
CA GLU A 389 -4.34 -1.03 -20.19
C GLU A 389 -3.50 -1.68 -19.07
N ILE A 390 -4.13 -1.95 -17.94
CA ILE A 390 -3.56 -2.66 -16.79
C ILE A 390 -4.53 -3.73 -16.28
N ALA A 391 -4.00 -4.81 -15.72
CA ALA A 391 -4.82 -5.93 -15.27
C ALA A 391 -5.63 -5.62 -14.01
N THR A 392 -5.12 -4.74 -13.15
CA THR A 392 -5.76 -4.34 -11.90
C THR A 392 -5.68 -2.83 -11.75
N PRO A 393 -6.81 -2.14 -11.47
CA PRO A 393 -6.79 -0.71 -11.21
C PRO A 393 -5.88 -0.35 -10.02
N VAL A 394 -5.20 0.78 -10.14
CA VAL A 394 -4.28 1.30 -9.11
C VAL A 394 -4.60 2.74 -8.72
N GLN A 395 -4.22 3.08 -7.50
CA GLN A 395 -4.20 4.42 -6.96
C GLN A 395 -2.78 4.98 -7.10
N VAL A 396 -2.66 6.21 -7.55
CA VAL A 396 -1.40 6.96 -7.63
C VAL A 396 -1.50 8.16 -6.70
N VAL A 397 -0.62 8.21 -5.70
CA VAL A 397 -0.50 9.33 -4.75
C VAL A 397 0.50 10.34 -5.32
N HIS A 398 0.08 11.58 -5.48
CA HIS A 398 0.92 12.66 -6.05
C HIS A 398 1.52 13.52 -4.96
N GLN A 399 2.82 13.79 -4.96
CA GLN A 399 3.54 14.52 -3.88
C GLN A 399 2.89 15.85 -3.45
N GLY A 400 2.22 16.55 -4.36
CA GLY A 400 1.48 17.79 -4.05
C GLY A 400 0.39 18.06 -5.08
N VAL A 401 -0.75 18.57 -4.61
CA VAL A 401 -1.89 18.96 -5.45
C VAL A 401 -2.50 20.25 -4.88
N GLU A 402 -2.74 21.23 -5.74
CA GLU A 402 -3.44 22.47 -5.33
C GLU A 402 -4.94 22.22 -5.22
N LEU A 403 -5.56 22.63 -4.12
CA LEU A 403 -7.00 22.60 -3.94
C LEU A 403 -7.69 23.62 -4.88
N PRO A 404 -8.62 23.20 -5.74
CA PRO A 404 -9.47 24.10 -6.49
C PRO A 404 -10.37 24.86 -5.51
N TRP A 405 -10.15 26.16 -5.42
CA TRP A 405 -10.83 27.05 -4.49
C TRP A 405 -11.44 28.23 -5.24
N GLU A 406 -12.76 28.41 -5.14
CA GLU A 406 -13.48 29.52 -5.75
C GLU A 406 -14.13 30.40 -4.66
N GLN A 407 -14.02 31.72 -4.78
CA GLN A 407 -14.78 32.66 -3.96
C GLN A 407 -15.78 33.42 -4.82
N LEU A 408 -17.05 33.40 -4.41
CA LEU A 408 -18.15 34.08 -5.09
C LEU A 408 -18.72 35.17 -4.18
N ASP A 409 -19.06 36.32 -4.75
CA ASP A 409 -19.73 37.40 -4.01
C ASP A 409 -21.17 37.60 -4.52
N TRP A 410 -22.14 37.21 -3.68
CA TRP A 410 -23.57 37.40 -3.92
C TRP A 410 -24.16 38.47 -3.01
N SER A 411 -23.34 39.25 -2.32
CA SER A 411 -23.81 40.26 -1.37
C SER A 411 -24.68 41.36 -2.00
N GLY A 412 -24.55 41.57 -3.32
CA GLY A 412 -25.41 42.47 -4.09
C GLY A 412 -26.73 41.87 -4.59
N LEU A 413 -26.98 40.56 -4.40
CA LEU A 413 -28.20 39.89 -4.84
C LEU A 413 -29.30 39.93 -3.76
N PRO A 414 -30.59 40.04 -4.14
CA PRO A 414 -31.70 39.85 -3.22
C PRO A 414 -31.69 38.45 -2.57
N PRO A 415 -32.14 38.29 -1.31
CA PRO A 415 -32.13 36.99 -0.62
C PRO A 415 -32.88 35.87 -1.35
N ALA A 416 -34.01 36.17 -1.99
CA ALA A 416 -34.77 35.18 -2.76
C ALA A 416 -33.98 34.66 -3.98
N ASP A 417 -33.23 35.55 -4.63
CA ASP A 417 -32.38 35.19 -5.77
C ASP A 417 -31.14 34.42 -5.32
N GLN A 418 -30.64 34.68 -4.10
CA GLN A 418 -29.52 33.92 -3.50
C GLN A 418 -29.90 32.46 -3.25
N GLU A 419 -31.11 32.18 -2.76
CA GLU A 419 -31.55 30.81 -2.48
C GLU A 419 -31.74 29.99 -3.77
N ALA A 420 -32.40 30.56 -4.78
CA ALA A 420 -32.55 29.92 -6.09
C ALA A 420 -31.18 29.69 -6.76
N ARG A 421 -30.26 30.66 -6.65
CA ARG A 421 -28.92 30.55 -7.21
C ARG A 421 -28.05 29.56 -6.45
N LEU A 422 -28.21 29.42 -5.14
CA LEU A 422 -27.55 28.38 -4.35
C LEU A 422 -28.00 26.99 -4.79
N ALA A 423 -29.31 26.78 -4.99
CA ALA A 423 -29.83 25.52 -5.48
C ALA A 423 -29.26 25.17 -6.86
N SER A 424 -29.17 26.15 -7.77
CA SER A 424 -28.54 25.95 -9.09
C SER A 424 -27.05 25.63 -8.96
N LEU A 425 -26.31 26.38 -8.13
CA LEU A 425 -24.88 26.15 -7.89
C LEU A 425 -24.61 24.75 -7.37
N LEU A 426 -25.37 24.27 -6.38
CA LEU A 426 -25.22 22.92 -5.83
C LEU A 426 -25.42 21.85 -6.91
N ARG A 427 -26.47 22.00 -7.73
CA ARG A 427 -26.80 21.08 -8.81
C ARG A 427 -25.75 21.09 -9.92
N GLU A 428 -25.36 22.27 -10.40
CA GLU A 428 -24.34 22.45 -11.44
C GLU A 428 -22.99 21.92 -10.99
N ASP A 429 -22.60 22.18 -9.74
CA ASP A 429 -21.37 21.65 -9.19
C ASP A 429 -21.41 20.12 -9.14
N ARG A 430 -22.50 19.48 -8.69
CA ARG A 430 -22.59 18.01 -8.68
C ARG A 430 -22.47 17.42 -10.08
N LEU A 431 -23.15 18.03 -11.05
CA LEU A 431 -23.12 17.62 -12.47
C LEU A 431 -21.75 17.80 -13.13
N GLN A 432 -20.88 18.66 -12.59
CA GLN A 432 -19.51 18.80 -13.08
C GLN A 432 -18.71 17.49 -12.91
N GLY A 433 -19.06 16.67 -11.92
CA GLY A 433 -18.40 15.39 -11.66
C GLY A 433 -16.90 15.50 -11.38
N PHE A 434 -16.19 14.39 -11.57
CA PHE A 434 -14.73 14.32 -11.46
C PHE A 434 -14.15 13.36 -12.51
N ARG A 435 -12.94 13.67 -12.98
CA ARG A 435 -12.11 12.74 -13.73
C ARG A 435 -11.21 11.98 -12.77
N LEU A 436 -11.53 10.71 -12.51
CA LEU A 436 -10.85 9.93 -11.46
C LEU A 436 -9.35 9.72 -11.73
N ASP A 437 -8.93 9.79 -12.99
CA ASP A 437 -7.53 9.69 -13.42
C ASP A 437 -6.72 10.98 -13.24
N ARG A 438 -7.35 12.08 -12.81
CA ARG A 438 -6.70 13.38 -12.61
C ARG A 438 -7.01 13.94 -11.23
N PRO A 439 -6.01 14.08 -10.34
CA PRO A 439 -6.24 14.75 -9.08
C PRO A 439 -6.36 16.28 -9.32
N PRO A 440 -6.99 17.01 -8.39
CA PRO A 440 -7.67 16.55 -7.18
C PRO A 440 -9.12 16.12 -7.44
N LEU A 441 -9.60 15.17 -6.64
CA LEU A 441 -11.00 14.73 -6.63
C LEU A 441 -11.81 15.38 -5.50
N LEU A 442 -11.42 16.62 -5.18
CA LEU A 442 -11.98 17.48 -4.14
C LEU A 442 -11.92 18.93 -4.65
N ARG A 443 -12.94 19.73 -4.34
CA ARG A 443 -12.97 21.18 -4.59
C ARG A 443 -13.78 21.90 -3.52
N ALA A 444 -13.52 23.19 -3.36
CA ALA A 444 -14.19 24.04 -2.39
C ALA A 444 -14.65 25.36 -3.01
N ARG A 445 -15.85 25.82 -2.64
CA ARG A 445 -16.38 27.13 -3.01
C ARG A 445 -16.86 27.87 -1.76
N LEU A 446 -16.52 29.15 -1.64
CA LEU A 446 -16.98 30.01 -0.57
C LEU A 446 -17.80 31.16 -1.16
N VAL A 447 -19.08 31.23 -0.81
CA VAL A 447 -20.00 32.25 -1.30
C VAL A 447 -20.28 33.26 -0.21
N ARG A 448 -20.07 34.54 -0.46
CA ARG A 448 -20.44 35.64 0.44
C ARG A 448 -21.88 36.08 0.19
N LEU A 449 -22.70 36.12 1.23
CA LEU A 449 -24.13 36.48 1.19
C LEU A 449 -24.36 37.94 1.59
N ALA A 450 -25.58 38.45 1.36
CA ALA A 450 -25.93 39.88 1.56
C ALA A 450 -25.85 40.37 3.01
N ASP A 451 -26.01 39.48 3.97
CA ASP A 451 -25.98 39.79 5.40
C ASP A 451 -24.59 39.60 6.04
N GLY A 452 -23.56 39.38 5.22
CA GLY A 452 -22.19 39.14 5.68
C GLY A 452 -21.91 37.69 6.08
N ARG A 453 -22.91 36.80 6.05
CA ARG A 453 -22.70 35.35 6.20
C ARG A 453 -22.04 34.76 4.97
N HIS A 454 -21.49 33.56 5.12
CA HIS A 454 -20.91 32.82 4.02
C HIS A 454 -21.58 31.45 3.89
N GLN A 455 -21.59 30.93 2.67
CA GLN A 455 -21.95 29.55 2.37
C GLN A 455 -20.70 28.84 1.87
N LEU A 456 -20.20 27.86 2.61
CA LEU A 456 -19.12 26.99 2.20
C LEU A 456 -19.72 25.74 1.54
N LEU A 457 -19.22 25.40 0.37
CA LEU A 457 -19.51 24.16 -0.35
C LEU A 457 -18.21 23.38 -0.52
N LEU A 458 -18.18 22.16 -0.02
CA LEU A 458 -17.13 21.18 -0.27
C LEU A 458 -17.72 20.07 -1.12
N THR A 459 -17.03 19.72 -2.20
CA THR A 459 -17.48 18.66 -3.09
C THR A 459 -16.32 17.73 -3.39
N HIS A 460 -16.54 16.44 -3.23
CA HIS A 460 -15.52 15.43 -3.44
C HIS A 460 -16.12 14.14 -3.98
N HIS A 461 -15.27 13.30 -4.55
CA HIS A 461 -15.67 11.96 -4.94
C HIS A 461 -15.54 11.01 -3.75
N HIS A 462 -16.58 10.23 -3.45
CA HIS A 462 -16.67 9.33 -2.30
C HIS A 462 -15.54 8.28 -2.29
N VAL A 463 -14.97 7.95 -3.46
CA VAL A 463 -13.79 7.07 -3.60
C VAL A 463 -12.60 7.49 -2.71
N LEU A 464 -12.52 8.77 -2.33
CA LEU A 464 -11.46 9.29 -1.46
C LEU A 464 -11.74 9.06 0.03
N LEU A 465 -12.96 9.29 0.49
CA LEU A 465 -13.28 9.43 1.91
C LEU A 465 -14.59 8.74 2.24
N ASP A 466 -14.64 8.05 3.38
CA ASP A 466 -15.90 7.77 4.06
C ASP A 466 -16.32 8.93 4.99
N GLY A 467 -17.57 8.93 5.45
CA GLY A 467 -18.10 9.97 6.35
C GLY A 467 -17.29 10.14 7.65
N TRP A 468 -16.73 9.05 8.20
CA TRP A 468 -15.82 9.11 9.35
C TRP A 468 -14.56 9.91 9.00
N SER A 469 -13.88 9.58 7.91
CA SER A 469 -12.68 10.27 7.44
C SER A 469 -12.97 11.72 7.07
N PHE A 470 -14.12 12.01 6.44
CA PHE A 470 -14.55 13.37 6.13
C PHE A 470 -14.71 14.22 7.40
N SER A 471 -15.41 13.70 8.43
CA SER A 471 -15.60 14.41 9.70
C SER A 471 -14.27 14.78 10.37
N ARG A 472 -13.27 13.89 10.27
CA ARG A 472 -11.93 14.11 10.80
C ARG A 472 -11.17 15.18 10.01
N VAL A 473 -11.17 15.08 8.69
CA VAL A 473 -10.55 16.10 7.81
C VAL A 473 -11.15 17.47 8.11
N LEU A 474 -12.48 17.56 8.25
CA LEU A 474 -13.16 18.81 8.59
C LEU A 474 -12.71 19.34 9.96
N ALA A 475 -12.59 18.49 10.98
CA ALA A 475 -12.09 18.88 12.29
C ALA A 475 -10.64 19.39 12.23
N GLU A 476 -9.77 18.76 11.44
CA GLU A 476 -8.38 19.19 11.22
C GLU A 476 -8.34 20.56 10.52
N VAL A 477 -9.18 20.79 9.51
CA VAL A 477 -9.30 22.09 8.82
C VAL A 477 -9.75 23.18 9.79
N LEU A 478 -10.76 22.92 10.61
CA LEU A 478 -11.24 23.90 11.60
C LEU A 478 -10.16 24.24 12.64
N ALA A 479 -9.39 23.25 13.09
CA ALA A 479 -8.27 23.47 13.99
C ALA A 479 -7.15 24.30 13.32
N ALA A 480 -6.80 23.99 12.07
CA ALA A 480 -5.82 24.74 11.29
C ALA A 480 -6.27 26.19 11.03
N TYR A 481 -7.56 26.41 10.78
CA TYR A 481 -8.15 27.74 10.66
C TYR A 481 -7.99 28.55 11.96
N VAL A 482 -8.34 27.97 13.11
CA VAL A 482 -8.19 28.63 14.41
C VAL A 482 -6.71 29.00 14.69
N ALA A 483 -5.78 28.10 14.37
CA ALA A 483 -4.35 28.34 14.53
C ALA A 483 -3.83 29.48 13.64
N ASP A 484 -4.22 29.50 12.36
CA ASP A 484 -3.85 30.57 11.40
C ASP A 484 -4.38 31.94 11.84
N ARG A 485 -5.55 31.97 12.50
CA ARG A 485 -6.16 33.17 13.09
C ARG A 485 -5.55 33.62 14.42
N GLY A 486 -4.46 32.99 14.87
CA GLY A 486 -3.73 33.33 16.09
C GLY A 486 -4.19 32.60 17.35
N GLY A 487 -5.03 31.55 17.20
CA GLY A 487 -5.34 30.61 18.28
C GLY A 487 -4.20 29.64 18.56
N GLU A 488 -4.32 28.86 19.64
CA GLU A 488 -3.29 27.86 19.98
C GLU A 488 -3.21 26.77 18.89
N SER A 489 -2.03 26.66 18.27
CA SER A 489 -1.72 25.57 17.35
C SER A 489 -1.40 24.30 18.13
N ARG A 490 -2.24 23.26 17.99
CA ARG A 490 -1.94 21.93 18.53
C ARG A 490 -1.19 21.12 17.48
N ALA A 491 -0.04 20.55 17.86
CA ALA A 491 0.64 19.60 17.00
C ALA A 491 -0.27 18.40 16.72
N LEU A 492 -0.59 18.17 15.45
CA LEU A 492 -1.35 16.99 15.04
C LEU A 492 -0.42 15.75 15.08
N PRO A 493 -0.91 14.58 15.53
CA PRO A 493 -0.09 13.37 15.58
C PRO A 493 0.40 12.95 14.17
N ALA A 494 1.44 12.13 14.11
CA ALA A 494 1.88 11.54 12.84
C ALA A 494 0.74 10.70 12.25
N GLN A 495 0.39 10.96 10.98
CA GLN A 495 -0.68 10.24 10.30
C GLN A 495 -0.17 8.90 9.77
N ARG A 496 -0.98 7.86 9.92
CA ARG A 496 -0.73 6.58 9.25
C ARG A 496 -1.40 6.60 7.87
N PRO A 497 -0.67 6.35 6.79
CA PRO A 497 -1.21 6.43 5.43
C PRO A 497 -2.15 5.26 5.12
N PHE A 498 -3.16 5.50 4.27
CA PHE A 498 -4.14 4.52 3.81
C PHE A 498 -3.52 3.27 3.15
N ARG A 499 -2.31 3.37 2.59
CA ARG A 499 -1.52 2.22 2.08
C ARG A 499 -1.36 1.08 3.10
N GLN A 500 -1.36 1.38 4.42
CA GLN A 500 -1.27 0.35 5.46
C GLN A 500 -2.51 -0.53 5.51
N PHE A 501 -3.69 0.05 5.26
CA PHE A 501 -4.93 -0.70 5.14
C PHE A 501 -4.94 -1.54 3.87
N ILE A 502 -4.43 -1.04 2.74
CA ILE A 502 -4.26 -1.83 1.52
C ILE A 502 -3.29 -3.00 1.73
N ALA A 503 -2.19 -2.77 2.44
CA ALA A 503 -1.26 -3.84 2.81
C ALA A 503 -1.93 -4.90 3.69
N TRP A 504 -2.72 -4.47 4.69
CA TRP A 504 -3.51 -5.37 5.54
C TRP A 504 -4.51 -6.18 4.71
N LEU A 505 -5.22 -5.56 3.77
CA LEU A 505 -6.15 -6.26 2.87
C LEU A 505 -5.45 -7.34 2.03
N GLN A 506 -4.25 -7.08 1.53
CA GLN A 506 -3.49 -8.04 0.73
C GLN A 506 -2.93 -9.23 1.53
N GLN A 507 -2.98 -9.17 2.87
CA GLN A 507 -2.55 -10.24 3.77
C GLN A 507 -3.70 -11.15 4.22
N GLN A 508 -4.95 -10.84 3.85
CA GLN A 508 -6.11 -11.62 4.28
C GLN A 508 -6.21 -12.96 3.55
N ASP A 509 -6.72 -13.98 4.25
CA ASP A 509 -6.94 -15.32 3.71
C ASP A 509 -8.27 -15.40 2.94
N GLU A 510 -8.18 -15.24 1.61
CA GLU A 510 -9.33 -15.32 0.71
C GLU A 510 -10.03 -16.68 0.77
N GLY A 511 -9.29 -17.77 0.98
CA GLY A 511 -9.87 -19.11 1.06
C GLY A 511 -10.75 -19.30 2.29
N ARG A 512 -10.34 -18.74 3.44
CA ARG A 512 -11.19 -18.70 4.64
C ARG A 512 -12.43 -17.83 4.44
N ALA A 513 -12.28 -16.67 3.82
CA ALA A 513 -13.41 -15.80 3.52
C ALA A 513 -14.42 -16.48 2.58
N GLU A 514 -13.95 -17.12 1.51
CA GLU A 514 -14.80 -17.86 0.58
C GLU A 514 -15.62 -18.93 1.30
N ASN A 515 -14.98 -19.76 2.14
CA ASN A 515 -15.67 -20.79 2.90
C ASN A 515 -16.77 -20.21 3.80
N PHE A 516 -16.46 -19.15 4.54
CA PHE A 516 -17.43 -18.47 5.40
C PHE A 516 -18.64 -17.96 4.61
N TRP A 517 -18.42 -17.25 3.50
CA TRP A 517 -19.52 -16.67 2.71
C TRP A 517 -20.35 -17.73 2.00
N ARG A 518 -19.73 -18.81 1.50
CA ARG A 518 -20.45 -19.96 0.93
C ARG A 518 -21.36 -20.61 1.95
N GLU A 519 -20.86 -20.86 3.16
CA GLU A 519 -21.67 -21.43 4.24
C GLU A 519 -22.81 -20.49 4.66
N ARG A 520 -22.52 -19.18 4.77
CA ARG A 520 -23.51 -18.17 5.20
C ARG A 520 -24.63 -17.97 4.18
N LEU A 521 -24.32 -18.03 2.90
CA LEU A 521 -25.27 -17.81 1.80
C LEU A 521 -25.84 -19.09 1.19
N ALA A 522 -25.44 -20.27 1.70
CA ALA A 522 -25.88 -21.58 1.19
C ALA A 522 -27.41 -21.70 1.12
N GLY A 523 -27.95 -22.11 -0.03
CA GLY A 523 -29.38 -22.24 -0.27
C GLY A 523 -30.17 -20.94 -0.41
N PHE A 524 -29.52 -19.76 -0.45
CA PHE A 524 -30.18 -18.51 -0.86
C PHE A 524 -29.99 -18.29 -2.36
N THR A 525 -31.08 -18.41 -3.13
CA THR A 525 -31.03 -18.46 -4.60
C THR A 525 -31.73 -17.28 -5.29
N THR A 526 -32.63 -16.59 -4.60
CA THR A 526 -33.43 -15.50 -5.15
C THR A 526 -33.33 -14.26 -4.24
N PRO A 527 -33.02 -13.07 -4.77
CA PRO A 527 -32.99 -11.83 -4.00
C PRO A 527 -34.33 -11.55 -3.31
N SER A 528 -34.30 -10.86 -2.17
CA SER A 528 -35.54 -10.47 -1.48
C SER A 528 -36.26 -9.36 -2.24
N ASP A 529 -37.42 -9.67 -2.78
CA ASP A 529 -38.28 -8.70 -3.45
C ASP A 529 -38.81 -7.65 -2.47
N LEU A 530 -38.84 -6.40 -2.91
CA LEU A 530 -39.58 -5.32 -2.24
C LEU A 530 -40.70 -4.88 -3.18
N PRO A 531 -41.94 -5.41 -3.08
CA PRO A 531 -43.00 -5.19 -4.08
C PRO A 531 -43.42 -3.73 -4.29
N LEU A 532 -43.07 -2.84 -3.36
CA LEU A 532 -43.25 -1.39 -3.52
C LEU A 532 -42.30 -0.79 -4.58
N CYS A 533 -41.17 -1.46 -4.84
CA CYS A 533 -40.25 -1.09 -5.89
C CYS A 533 -40.70 -1.67 -7.24
N ARG A 534 -40.88 -0.79 -8.22
CA ARG A 534 -41.08 -1.16 -9.63
C ARG A 534 -39.87 -1.93 -10.15
N PRO A 535 -39.98 -2.80 -11.16
CA PRO A 535 -38.80 -3.41 -11.79
C PRO A 535 -37.87 -2.35 -12.38
N ALA A 536 -36.57 -2.65 -12.48
CA ALA A 536 -35.67 -1.83 -13.27
C ALA A 536 -36.15 -1.81 -14.73
N THR A 537 -36.42 -0.62 -15.29
CA THR A 537 -36.73 -0.44 -16.71
C THR A 537 -35.47 0.01 -17.45
N ASP A 538 -35.19 -0.57 -18.62
CA ASP A 538 -34.05 -0.21 -19.50
C ASP A 538 -34.09 1.21 -20.07
N ASP A 539 -35.09 2.03 -19.70
CA ASP A 539 -35.20 3.43 -20.11
C ASP A 539 -34.17 4.30 -19.39
N THR A 540 -32.95 4.26 -19.92
CA THR A 540 -31.75 5.06 -19.61
C THR A 540 -31.87 6.54 -20.03
N ALA A 541 -33.08 7.03 -20.31
CA ALA A 541 -33.29 8.33 -20.95
C ALA A 541 -33.32 9.52 -19.98
N ASP A 542 -33.42 9.30 -18.67
CA ASP A 542 -33.58 10.36 -17.65
C ASP A 542 -32.55 10.26 -16.49
N ASP A 543 -31.34 9.80 -16.82
CA ASP A 543 -30.22 9.63 -15.88
C ASP A 543 -29.65 10.99 -15.45
N THR A 544 -30.39 11.67 -14.59
CA THR A 544 -30.07 13.00 -14.05
C THR A 544 -29.60 12.90 -12.60
N ALA A 545 -28.82 13.88 -12.13
CA ALA A 545 -28.34 13.96 -10.74
C ALA A 545 -29.43 14.03 -9.66
N ASP A 546 -30.71 14.14 -10.07
CA ASP A 546 -31.89 14.18 -9.20
C ASP A 546 -32.62 12.82 -9.13
N ARG A 547 -31.99 11.74 -9.60
CA ARG A 547 -32.50 10.36 -9.54
C ARG A 547 -32.87 9.89 -8.12
N TYR A 548 -32.14 10.34 -7.10
CA TYR A 548 -32.37 9.94 -5.72
C TYR A 548 -33.07 11.02 -4.90
N ALA A 549 -34.07 10.62 -4.13
CA ALA A 549 -34.83 11.50 -3.24
C ALA A 549 -34.73 11.01 -1.78
N PRO A 550 -34.68 11.92 -0.79
CA PRO A 550 -34.74 11.55 0.62
C PRO A 550 -36.17 11.63 1.18
N ALA A 551 -36.55 10.65 1.98
CA ALA A 551 -37.63 10.74 2.97
C ALA A 551 -37.02 10.69 4.37
N ARG A 552 -37.57 11.43 5.34
CA ARG A 552 -36.98 11.56 6.68
C ARG A 552 -38.01 11.37 7.78
N LEU A 553 -37.62 10.67 8.83
CA LEU A 553 -38.37 10.48 10.05
C LEU A 553 -37.45 10.71 11.25
N ALA A 554 -37.89 11.48 12.24
CA ALA A 554 -37.19 11.60 13.51
C ALA A 554 -38.04 10.93 14.61
N LEU A 555 -37.47 9.95 15.30
CA LEU A 555 -38.12 9.37 16.47
C LEU A 555 -38.15 10.39 17.61
N SER A 556 -39.14 10.29 18.49
CA SER A 556 -39.14 11.11 19.71
C SER A 556 -37.96 10.73 20.61
N THR A 557 -37.54 11.66 21.48
CA THR A 557 -36.47 11.40 22.46
C THR A 557 -36.85 10.25 23.40
N GLU A 558 -38.11 10.17 23.81
CA GLU A 558 -38.62 9.10 24.68
C GLU A 558 -38.56 7.73 23.99
N ALA A 559 -38.94 7.66 22.72
CA ALA A 559 -38.85 6.43 21.92
C ALA A 559 -37.38 6.00 21.72
N THR A 560 -36.51 6.97 21.42
CA THR A 560 -35.07 6.75 21.26
C THR A 560 -34.43 6.23 22.54
N ASP A 561 -34.76 6.81 23.69
CA ASP A 561 -34.23 6.39 24.98
C ASP A 561 -34.75 5.02 25.40
N THR A 562 -36.01 4.69 25.05
CA THR A 562 -36.58 3.35 25.24
C THR A 562 -35.81 2.31 24.41
N LEU A 563 -35.52 2.59 23.14
CA LEU A 563 -34.71 1.70 22.30
C LEU A 563 -33.28 1.53 22.84
N ARG A 564 -32.66 2.61 23.33
CA ARG A 564 -31.35 2.55 23.99
C ARG A 564 -31.38 1.74 25.28
N GLN A 565 -32.44 1.84 26.06
CA GLN A 565 -32.59 1.06 27.29
C GLN A 565 -32.77 -0.43 26.95
N LEU A 566 -33.64 -0.75 25.98
CA LEU A 566 -33.83 -2.11 25.48
C LEU A 566 -32.50 -2.72 24.98
N ALA A 567 -31.74 -1.97 24.18
CA ALA A 567 -30.44 -2.41 23.70
C ALA A 567 -29.49 -2.72 24.87
N ARG A 568 -29.44 -1.85 25.89
CA ARG A 568 -28.60 -2.05 27.08
C ARG A 568 -29.04 -3.27 27.91
N ASP A 569 -30.34 -3.39 28.20
CA ASP A 569 -30.89 -4.46 29.06
C ASP A 569 -30.66 -5.85 28.46
N HIS A 570 -30.68 -5.95 27.13
CA HIS A 570 -30.48 -7.20 26.40
C HIS A 570 -29.07 -7.38 25.84
N GLN A 571 -28.12 -6.48 26.15
CA GLN A 571 -26.73 -6.48 25.64
C GLN A 571 -26.66 -6.49 24.10
N LEU A 572 -27.56 -5.76 23.46
CA LEU A 572 -27.63 -5.54 22.02
C LEU A 572 -27.10 -4.15 21.65
N THR A 573 -26.90 -3.91 20.35
CA THR A 573 -26.60 -2.57 19.82
C THR A 573 -27.82 -1.97 19.15
N LEU A 574 -27.89 -0.64 19.05
CA LEU A 574 -28.97 0.02 18.31
C LEU A 574 -28.95 -0.37 16.82
N ASN A 575 -27.76 -0.60 16.24
CA ASN A 575 -27.62 -1.14 14.89
C ASN A 575 -28.32 -2.51 14.78
N THR A 576 -28.10 -3.42 15.73
CA THR A 576 -28.77 -4.74 15.73
C THR A 576 -30.30 -4.61 15.69
N LEU A 577 -30.86 -3.69 16.50
CA LEU A 577 -32.30 -3.44 16.51
C LEU A 577 -32.79 -2.93 15.15
N LEU A 578 -32.01 -2.05 14.51
CA LEU A 578 -32.33 -1.51 13.19
C LEU A 578 -32.25 -2.56 12.09
N GLN A 579 -31.17 -3.36 12.05
CA GLN A 579 -31.00 -4.46 11.09
C GLN A 579 -32.15 -5.47 11.22
N ALA A 580 -32.55 -5.80 12.45
CA ALA A 580 -33.68 -6.69 12.72
C ALA A 580 -35.02 -6.07 12.29
N ALA A 581 -35.24 -4.79 12.58
CA ALA A 581 -36.45 -4.08 12.16
C ALA A 581 -36.57 -4.04 10.62
N TRP A 582 -35.46 -3.78 9.92
CA TRP A 582 -35.42 -3.79 8.47
C TRP A 582 -35.67 -5.19 7.90
N ALA A 583 -35.00 -6.23 8.41
CA ALA A 583 -35.23 -7.61 7.98
C ALA A 583 -36.69 -8.04 8.21
N LEU A 584 -37.29 -7.66 9.34
CA LEU A 584 -38.70 -7.92 9.61
C LEU A 584 -39.60 -7.21 8.60
N LEU A 585 -39.30 -5.95 8.26
CA LEU A 585 -40.04 -5.19 7.27
C LEU A 585 -39.95 -5.86 5.88
N LEU A 586 -38.74 -6.21 5.44
CA LEU A 586 -38.52 -6.91 4.17
C LEU A 586 -39.32 -8.21 4.12
N SER A 587 -39.28 -9.02 5.17
CA SER A 587 -40.03 -10.27 5.27
C SER A 587 -41.55 -10.07 5.17
N ARG A 588 -42.08 -8.98 5.73
CA ARG A 588 -43.51 -8.66 5.66
C ARG A 588 -43.95 -8.21 4.28
N TYR A 589 -43.11 -7.47 3.56
CA TYR A 589 -43.42 -6.99 2.22
C TYR A 589 -43.17 -8.06 1.15
N SER A 590 -42.11 -8.85 1.27
CA SER A 590 -41.79 -9.94 0.34
C SER A 590 -42.68 -11.17 0.53
N GLY A 591 -43.16 -11.40 1.76
CA GLY A 591 -43.84 -12.65 2.14
C GLY A 591 -42.89 -13.79 2.49
N GLU A 592 -41.58 -13.58 2.36
CA GLU A 592 -40.52 -14.56 2.61
C GLU A 592 -39.99 -14.47 4.05
N GLN A 593 -39.60 -15.60 4.62
CA GLN A 593 -39.00 -15.64 5.97
C GLN A 593 -37.47 -15.56 5.94
N ASP A 594 -36.84 -15.87 4.81
CA ASP A 594 -35.39 -15.78 4.62
C ASP A 594 -35.10 -14.57 3.74
N VAL A 595 -34.54 -13.52 4.32
CA VAL A 595 -34.33 -12.24 3.65
C VAL A 595 -32.87 -11.83 3.65
N LEU A 596 -32.47 -11.07 2.63
CA LEU A 596 -31.12 -10.58 2.43
C LEU A 596 -31.14 -9.09 2.12
N HIS A 597 -30.34 -8.33 2.87
CA HIS A 597 -30.08 -6.92 2.60
C HIS A 597 -28.61 -6.60 2.82
N GLY A 598 -28.14 -5.48 2.29
CA GLY A 598 -26.78 -5.01 2.54
C GLY A 598 -26.68 -4.25 3.85
N MET A 599 -25.53 -4.35 4.51
CA MET A 599 -25.14 -3.50 5.62
C MET A 599 -23.83 -2.81 5.30
N THR A 600 -23.76 -1.49 5.54
CA THR A 600 -22.49 -0.76 5.48
C THR A 600 -21.76 -0.90 6.80
N VAL A 601 -20.58 -1.52 6.77
CA VAL A 601 -19.66 -1.65 7.91
C VAL A 601 -18.64 -0.53 7.91
N ALA A 602 -18.01 -0.27 9.06
CA ALA A 602 -16.95 0.73 9.18
C ALA A 602 -15.67 0.32 8.42
N GLY A 603 -15.39 -0.98 8.32
CA GLY A 603 -14.20 -1.51 7.63
C GLY A 603 -12.88 -1.09 8.27
N ARG A 604 -12.91 -0.83 9.59
CA ARG A 604 -11.75 -0.44 10.40
C ARG A 604 -11.37 -1.61 11.33
N PRO A 605 -10.50 -2.52 10.88
CA PRO A 605 -10.22 -3.76 11.61
C PRO A 605 -9.37 -3.50 12.86
N ALA A 606 -9.71 -4.17 13.96
CA ALA A 606 -9.12 -3.90 15.28
C ALA A 606 -7.65 -4.32 15.41
N ASP A 607 -7.19 -5.24 14.57
CA ASP A 607 -5.81 -5.72 14.49
C ASP A 607 -4.90 -4.77 13.69
N LEU A 608 -5.45 -3.78 12.99
CA LEU A 608 -4.69 -2.71 12.33
C LEU A 608 -4.51 -1.52 13.29
N PRO A 609 -3.31 -1.30 13.86
CA PRO A 609 -3.16 -0.29 14.91
C PRO A 609 -3.33 1.12 14.34
N GLY A 610 -4.11 1.96 15.04
CA GLY A 610 -4.35 3.35 14.66
C GLY A 610 -5.27 3.55 13.45
N VAL A 611 -6.02 2.51 13.03
CA VAL A 611 -6.95 2.60 11.90
C VAL A 611 -8.03 3.67 12.09
N GLU A 612 -8.47 3.92 13.33
CA GLU A 612 -9.48 4.94 13.67
C GLU A 612 -9.03 6.38 13.34
N ASP A 613 -7.72 6.60 13.25
CA ASP A 613 -7.10 7.87 12.93
C ASP A 613 -6.68 8.03 11.46
N MET A 614 -6.81 6.96 10.67
CA MET A 614 -6.48 6.96 9.25
C MET A 614 -7.60 7.62 8.42
N VAL A 615 -7.20 8.29 7.33
CA VAL A 615 -8.12 8.98 6.40
C VAL A 615 -8.14 8.25 5.06
N GLY A 616 -9.32 7.79 4.65
CA GLY A 616 -9.54 7.06 3.40
C GLY A 616 -10.93 6.45 3.30
N LEU A 617 -11.18 5.63 2.27
CA LEU A 617 -12.42 4.88 2.12
C LEU A 617 -12.29 3.49 2.76
N PHE A 618 -12.72 3.36 4.01
CA PHE A 618 -12.67 2.10 4.76
C PHE A 618 -13.97 1.31 4.71
N ILE A 619 -15.10 2.03 4.69
CA ILE A 619 -16.42 1.40 4.69
C ILE A 619 -16.52 0.34 3.60
N ASN A 620 -17.29 -0.70 3.87
CA ASN A 620 -17.60 -1.75 2.91
C ASN A 620 -19.08 -2.14 3.03
N THR A 621 -19.64 -2.72 1.97
CA THR A 621 -21.02 -3.18 1.96
C THR A 621 -21.05 -4.70 1.91
N VAL A 622 -21.67 -5.32 2.89
CA VAL A 622 -21.68 -6.78 3.09
C VAL A 622 -23.11 -7.30 3.23
N PRO A 623 -23.42 -8.51 2.73
CA PRO A 623 -24.76 -9.07 2.85
C PRO A 623 -25.06 -9.52 4.29
N VAL A 624 -26.27 -9.21 4.75
CA VAL A 624 -26.83 -9.69 6.01
C VAL A 624 -28.05 -10.55 5.71
N ARG A 625 -27.84 -11.87 5.68
CA ARG A 625 -28.94 -12.85 5.56
C ARG A 625 -29.57 -13.03 6.92
N THR A 626 -30.89 -12.91 7.00
CA THR A 626 -31.65 -13.05 8.24
C THR A 626 -32.85 -13.96 8.03
N GLN A 627 -32.94 -15.01 8.85
CA GLN A 627 -34.15 -15.82 8.94
C GLN A 627 -35.10 -15.24 9.99
N VAL A 628 -36.23 -14.70 9.56
CA VAL A 628 -37.31 -14.23 10.41
C VAL A 628 -38.09 -15.43 10.94
N GLN A 629 -38.05 -15.65 12.25
CA GLN A 629 -38.66 -16.82 12.90
C GLN A 629 -39.83 -16.39 13.79
N PRO A 630 -41.09 -16.44 13.30
CA PRO A 630 -42.25 -15.90 14.03
C PRO A 630 -42.56 -16.59 15.36
N HIS A 631 -42.01 -17.79 15.58
CA HIS A 631 -42.23 -18.61 16.76
C HIS A 631 -41.21 -18.37 17.88
N LEU A 632 -40.11 -17.65 17.61
CA LEU A 632 -39.12 -17.32 18.63
C LEU A 632 -39.51 -16.07 19.42
N PRO A 633 -39.22 -16.01 20.74
CA PRO A 633 -39.28 -14.77 21.48
C PRO A 633 -38.36 -13.70 20.84
N ALA A 634 -38.84 -12.46 20.73
CA ALA A 634 -38.11 -11.40 20.04
C ALA A 634 -36.68 -11.18 20.59
N GLY A 635 -36.50 -11.29 21.92
CA GLY A 635 -35.18 -11.17 22.54
C GLY A 635 -34.19 -12.27 22.14
N ASP A 636 -34.66 -13.50 21.91
CA ASP A 636 -33.82 -14.60 21.44
C ASP A 636 -33.41 -14.40 19.98
N TRP A 637 -34.35 -13.96 19.15
CA TRP A 637 -34.09 -13.65 17.74
C TRP A 637 -33.09 -12.50 17.58
N LEU A 638 -33.24 -11.41 18.35
CA LEU A 638 -32.31 -10.29 18.35
C LEU A 638 -30.88 -10.68 18.79
N ARG A 639 -30.77 -11.55 19.82
CA ARG A 639 -29.46 -12.08 20.25
C ARG A 639 -28.79 -12.91 19.16
N ARG A 640 -29.57 -13.72 18.43
CA ARG A 640 -29.06 -14.47 17.28
C ARG A 640 -28.52 -13.54 16.19
N ILE A 641 -29.27 -12.50 15.82
CA ILE A 641 -28.80 -11.49 14.85
C ILE A 641 -27.50 -10.83 15.34
N GLN A 642 -27.40 -10.47 16.63
CA GLN A 642 -26.18 -9.89 17.20
C GLN A 642 -24.96 -10.83 17.06
N LEU A 643 -25.15 -12.13 17.33
CA LEU A 643 -24.09 -13.12 17.18
C LEU A 643 -23.64 -13.24 15.73
N GLU A 644 -24.59 -13.35 14.81
CA GLU A 644 -24.32 -13.45 13.37
C GLU A 644 -23.60 -12.20 12.83
N LEU A 645 -24.02 -11.00 13.25
CA LEU A 645 -23.33 -9.75 12.90
C LEU A 645 -21.93 -9.66 13.53
N THR A 646 -21.70 -10.31 14.68
CA THR A 646 -20.38 -10.34 15.33
C THR A 646 -19.41 -11.26 14.61
N GLU A 647 -19.88 -12.44 14.18
CA GLU A 647 -19.10 -13.38 13.37
C GLU A 647 -18.74 -12.78 12.02
N LEU A 648 -19.69 -12.10 11.38
CA LEU A 648 -19.50 -11.45 10.08
C LEU A 648 -18.35 -10.43 10.07
N ARG A 649 -18.09 -9.73 11.18
CA ARG A 649 -17.01 -8.71 11.27
C ARG A 649 -15.64 -9.24 10.89
N GLN A 650 -15.37 -10.53 11.12
CA GLN A 650 -14.09 -11.14 10.78
C GLN A 650 -13.84 -11.19 9.27
N TYR A 651 -14.91 -11.12 8.46
CA TYR A 651 -14.88 -11.24 7.00
C TYR A 651 -15.47 -10.00 6.32
N GLU A 652 -15.62 -8.90 7.06
CA GLU A 652 -16.23 -7.69 6.53
C GLU A 652 -15.36 -6.96 5.49
N TYR A 653 -14.10 -7.39 5.33
CA TYR A 653 -13.19 -6.94 4.29
C TYR A 653 -13.49 -7.54 2.91
N SER A 654 -14.35 -8.56 2.82
CA SER A 654 -14.59 -9.26 1.56
C SER A 654 -15.28 -8.37 0.52
N PRO A 655 -14.81 -8.35 -0.74
CA PRO A 655 -15.47 -7.63 -1.83
C PRO A 655 -16.89 -8.15 -2.07
N LEU A 656 -17.88 -7.26 -2.14
CA LEU A 656 -19.26 -7.65 -2.43
C LEU A 656 -19.41 -8.44 -3.74
N THR A 657 -18.62 -8.09 -4.77
CA THR A 657 -18.58 -8.79 -6.06
C THR A 657 -18.09 -10.24 -5.93
N GLN A 658 -17.09 -10.48 -5.08
CA GLN A 658 -16.62 -11.84 -4.76
C GLN A 658 -17.66 -12.61 -3.96
N VAL A 659 -18.24 -11.97 -2.92
CA VAL A 659 -19.31 -12.59 -2.12
C VAL A 659 -20.50 -13.00 -2.97
N GLN A 660 -20.91 -12.16 -3.94
CA GLN A 660 -21.93 -12.51 -4.92
C GLN A 660 -21.50 -13.71 -5.78
N SER A 661 -20.23 -13.76 -6.21
CA SER A 661 -19.70 -14.88 -6.99
C SER A 661 -19.64 -16.21 -6.22
N TRP A 662 -19.60 -16.16 -4.89
CA TRP A 662 -19.63 -17.30 -3.97
C TRP A 662 -21.05 -17.71 -3.54
N SER A 663 -22.05 -16.88 -3.85
CA SER A 663 -23.46 -17.17 -3.59
C SER A 663 -24.09 -18.09 -4.65
N GLU A 664 -25.27 -18.64 -4.33
CA GLU A 664 -26.09 -19.41 -5.29
C GLU A 664 -27.06 -18.51 -6.09
N VAL A 665 -27.02 -17.19 -5.89
CA VAL A 665 -27.82 -16.22 -6.65
C VAL A 665 -27.22 -16.04 -8.05
N PRO A 666 -28.03 -16.03 -9.13
CA PRO A 666 -27.54 -15.77 -10.48
C PRO A 666 -26.73 -14.47 -10.56
N ARG A 667 -25.59 -14.49 -11.25
CA ARG A 667 -24.69 -13.32 -11.37
C ARG A 667 -25.33 -12.12 -12.07
N GLU A 668 -26.34 -12.37 -12.88
CA GLU A 668 -27.10 -11.36 -13.62
C GLU A 668 -28.12 -10.64 -12.72
N SER A 669 -28.43 -11.21 -11.55
CA SER A 669 -29.34 -10.63 -10.56
C SER A 669 -28.55 -9.94 -9.44
N PRO A 670 -29.00 -8.76 -8.95
CA PRO A 670 -28.37 -8.14 -7.79
C PRO A 670 -28.52 -9.02 -6.55
N LEU A 671 -27.49 -9.10 -5.70
CA LEU A 671 -27.56 -9.90 -4.48
C LEU A 671 -28.64 -9.37 -3.51
N PHE A 672 -28.79 -8.04 -3.43
CA PHE A 672 -29.84 -7.34 -2.70
C PHE A 672 -30.06 -5.95 -3.30
N GLU A 673 -31.25 -5.39 -3.13
CA GLU A 673 -31.62 -4.05 -3.64
C GLU A 673 -31.74 -2.99 -2.53
N SER A 674 -31.61 -3.39 -1.26
CA SER A 674 -31.66 -2.47 -0.12
C SER A 674 -30.44 -2.56 0.79
N VAL A 675 -30.03 -1.41 1.33
CA VAL A 675 -28.90 -1.30 2.25
C VAL A 675 -29.28 -0.53 3.51
N VAL A 676 -28.77 -0.96 4.66
CA VAL A 676 -28.90 -0.26 5.95
C VAL A 676 -27.53 0.29 6.37
N VAL A 677 -27.49 1.60 6.61
CA VAL A 677 -26.31 2.35 7.04
C VAL A 677 -26.57 2.91 8.44
N PHE A 678 -25.62 2.69 9.36
CA PHE A 678 -25.69 3.24 10.71
C PHE A 678 -24.51 4.19 10.94
N GLU A 679 -24.78 5.49 10.94
CA GLU A 679 -23.74 6.52 11.01
C GLU A 679 -23.28 6.74 12.44
N ASN A 680 -22.06 6.32 12.78
CA ASN A 680 -21.52 6.45 14.13
C ASN A 680 -20.59 7.64 14.34
N TYR A 681 -20.51 8.56 13.38
CA TYR A 681 -19.60 9.70 13.44
C TYR A 681 -20.32 11.00 13.81
N PRO A 682 -19.63 11.97 14.43
CA PRO A 682 -20.24 13.24 14.81
C PRO A 682 -20.59 14.05 13.55
N ALA A 683 -21.86 14.42 13.38
CA ALA A 683 -22.23 15.45 12.42
C ALA A 683 -21.75 16.82 12.94
N ALA A 684 -20.90 17.51 12.17
CA ALA A 684 -20.59 18.91 12.43
C ALA A 684 -21.89 19.75 12.36
N GLY A 685 -22.11 20.67 13.30
CA GLY A 685 -23.30 21.51 13.34
C GLY A 685 -24.39 21.10 14.34
N SER A 686 -24.07 20.35 15.40
CA SER A 686 -25.05 19.93 16.44
C SER A 686 -25.55 21.07 17.35
N GLY A 687 -25.39 22.34 16.96
CA GLY A 687 -25.88 23.52 17.70
C GLY A 687 -25.13 23.83 19.00
N LYS A 688 -24.05 23.11 19.29
CA LYS A 688 -23.11 23.36 20.41
C LYS A 688 -21.67 23.51 19.93
N ASP A 689 -21.46 23.89 18.68
CA ASP A 689 -20.10 24.00 18.13
C ASP A 689 -19.38 25.22 18.74
N PRO A 690 -18.08 25.09 19.05
CA PRO A 690 -17.28 26.16 19.62
C PRO A 690 -17.16 27.34 18.63
N ASP A 691 -16.94 28.53 19.18
CA ASP A 691 -16.48 29.67 18.40
C ASP A 691 -15.10 29.36 17.80
N PHE A 692 -15.00 29.33 16.47
CA PHE A 692 -13.76 29.10 15.75
C PHE A 692 -13.10 30.44 15.43
N ALA A 693 -12.50 31.09 16.44
CA ALA A 693 -11.82 32.38 16.28
C ALA A 693 -12.70 33.48 15.62
N GLY A 694 -13.96 33.55 16.01
CA GLY A 694 -14.98 34.47 15.51
C GLY A 694 -15.92 33.86 14.47
N MET A 695 -15.63 32.68 13.91
CA MET A 695 -16.46 31.97 12.93
C MET A 695 -17.36 30.94 13.63
N VAL A 696 -18.63 30.86 13.21
CA VAL A 696 -19.59 29.88 13.74
C VAL A 696 -20.25 29.12 12.59
N ILE A 697 -20.41 27.80 12.74
CA ILE A 697 -21.20 26.99 11.81
C ILE A 697 -22.67 27.03 12.25
N GLU A 698 -23.50 27.76 11.50
CA GLU A 698 -24.92 27.96 11.83
C GLU A 698 -25.78 26.77 11.38
N GLN A 699 -25.47 26.22 10.21
CA GLN A 699 -26.19 25.10 9.60
C GLN A 699 -25.25 24.27 8.75
N ALA A 700 -25.43 22.96 8.73
CA ALA A 700 -24.71 22.05 7.84
C ALA A 700 -25.69 21.06 7.22
N ARG A 701 -25.45 20.70 5.96
CA ARG A 701 -26.18 19.66 5.23
C ARG A 701 -25.18 18.88 4.39
N ALA A 702 -25.25 17.56 4.50
CA ALA A 702 -24.58 16.64 3.58
C ALA A 702 -25.60 16.11 2.57
N VAL A 703 -25.15 15.94 1.32
CA VAL A 703 -25.87 15.21 0.30
C VAL A 703 -24.99 14.03 -0.11
N GLU A 704 -25.50 12.84 0.17
CA GLU A 704 -24.88 11.56 -0.14
C GLU A 704 -25.78 10.81 -1.12
N GLN A 705 -25.18 10.19 -2.13
CA GLN A 705 -25.89 9.39 -3.13
C GLN A 705 -25.17 8.04 -3.27
N THR A 706 -25.91 6.96 -3.01
CA THR A 706 -25.47 5.58 -3.21
C THR A 706 -26.06 5.04 -4.51
N ASN A 707 -25.56 3.88 -4.96
CA ASN A 707 -26.03 3.19 -6.17
C ASN A 707 -27.21 2.23 -5.92
N PHE A 708 -27.68 2.10 -4.68
CA PHE A 708 -28.73 1.14 -4.31
C PHE A 708 -30.12 1.78 -4.43
N PRO A 709 -31.13 1.07 -4.97
CA PRO A 709 -32.49 1.58 -5.09
C PRO A 709 -33.09 2.12 -3.80
N VAL A 710 -32.78 1.49 -2.66
CA VAL A 710 -33.27 1.88 -1.33
C VAL A 710 -32.12 1.81 -0.33
N THR A 711 -31.81 2.93 0.32
CA THR A 711 -30.80 3.00 1.39
C THR A 711 -31.44 3.62 2.63
N LEU A 712 -31.49 2.86 3.73
CA LEU A 712 -31.91 3.36 5.04
C LEU A 712 -30.68 3.83 5.83
N VAL A 713 -30.59 5.12 6.10
CA VAL A 713 -29.55 5.74 6.92
C VAL A 713 -30.12 6.06 8.30
N ALA A 714 -29.48 5.57 9.35
CA ALA A 714 -29.82 5.90 10.72
C ALA A 714 -28.72 6.75 11.36
N VAL A 715 -29.13 7.90 11.90
CA VAL A 715 -28.26 8.89 12.53
C VAL A 715 -28.59 8.96 14.03
N PRO A 716 -27.72 8.46 14.91
CA PRO A 716 -27.92 8.50 16.34
C PRO A 716 -27.81 9.95 16.86
N GLY A 717 -28.75 10.32 17.72
CA GLY A 717 -28.79 11.65 18.35
C GLY A 717 -29.67 11.65 19.59
N SER A 718 -29.98 12.82 20.17
CA SER A 718 -31.01 12.87 21.24
C SER A 718 -32.36 12.32 20.77
N ALA A 719 -32.65 12.48 19.48
CA ALA A 719 -33.66 11.76 18.73
C ALA A 719 -32.94 10.93 17.66
N LEU A 720 -33.33 9.67 17.48
CA LEU A 720 -32.84 8.84 16.36
C LEU A 720 -33.45 9.36 15.05
N GLY A 721 -32.60 9.85 14.16
CA GLY A 721 -32.99 10.22 12.81
C GLY A 721 -32.92 9.02 11.89
N LEU A 722 -33.94 8.83 11.07
CA LEU A 722 -33.99 7.85 9.98
C LEU A 722 -34.18 8.61 8.67
N GLN A 723 -33.37 8.29 7.68
CA GLN A 723 -33.46 8.84 6.33
C GLN A 723 -33.48 7.69 5.33
N LEU A 724 -34.55 7.61 4.54
CA LEU A 724 -34.61 6.69 3.41
C LEU A 724 -34.20 7.45 2.16
N ILE A 725 -33.08 7.07 1.56
CA ILE A 725 -32.65 7.54 0.25
C ILE A 725 -33.12 6.52 -0.78
N PHE A 726 -33.92 6.94 -1.75
CA PHE A 726 -34.51 6.02 -2.72
C PHE A 726 -34.47 6.57 -4.14
N ASP A 727 -34.35 5.65 -5.10
CA ASP A 727 -34.50 5.93 -6.52
C ASP A 727 -35.98 6.18 -6.83
N HIS A 728 -36.34 7.39 -7.25
CA HIS A 728 -37.74 7.76 -7.47
C HIS A 728 -38.37 7.13 -8.72
N HIS A 729 -37.56 6.54 -9.61
CA HIS A 729 -38.07 5.70 -10.70
C HIS A 729 -38.46 4.31 -10.20
N ARG A 730 -37.76 3.82 -9.17
CA ARG A 730 -38.03 2.53 -8.52
C ARG A 730 -39.15 2.63 -7.49
N LEU A 731 -39.17 3.64 -6.63
CA LEU A 731 -40.07 3.77 -5.48
C LEU A 731 -40.76 5.14 -5.46
N ALA A 732 -42.09 5.17 -5.32
CA ALA A 732 -42.80 6.45 -5.26
C ALA A 732 -42.57 7.14 -3.89
N PRO A 733 -42.52 8.49 -3.83
CA PRO A 733 -42.27 9.21 -2.57
C PRO A 733 -43.27 8.92 -1.43
N GLN A 734 -44.52 8.59 -1.76
CA GLN A 734 -45.53 8.20 -0.77
C GLN A 734 -45.25 6.83 -0.17
N ASP A 735 -44.77 5.88 -0.99
CA ASP A 735 -44.39 4.54 -0.53
C ASP A 735 -43.11 4.61 0.32
N ALA A 736 -42.15 5.45 -0.06
CA ALA A 736 -40.97 5.74 0.76
C ALA A 736 -41.32 6.30 2.14
N THR A 737 -42.33 7.18 2.22
CA THR A 737 -42.83 7.71 3.49
C THR A 737 -43.59 6.65 4.30
N THR A 738 -44.19 5.65 3.65
CA THR A 738 -44.90 4.54 4.31
C THR A 738 -43.93 3.47 4.83
N LEU A 739 -42.78 3.31 4.19
CA LEU A 739 -41.70 2.43 4.62
C LEU A 739 -40.97 2.93 5.87
N LEU A 740 -40.86 4.25 6.04
CA LEU A 740 -40.34 4.91 7.24
C LEU A 740 -41.39 4.95 8.35
#